data_AF-A0A916EFN5-F1
#
_entry.id   AF-A0A916EFN5-F1
#
_cell.length_a   1.000
_cell.length_b   1.000
_cell.length_c   1.000
_cell.angle_alpha   90.00
_cell.angle_beta   90.00
_cell.angle_gamma   90.00
#
_symmetry.space_group_name_H-M   'P 1'
#
loop_
_entity.id
_entity.type
_entity.pdbx_description
1 polymer ?
#
loop_
_entity_poly.entity_id
_entity_poly.type
_entity_poly.pdbx_seq_one_letter_code
_entity_poly.pdbx_strand_id
1 'polypeptide(L)'
;MERNEVGVRSAKRGAFVTYHKRVDQTEYLYIYDSKEIKLYSAETDNYIKTLSIKEYNLRNNLTEENEIKEIVYITDCQLDNPSLLVCSRTRKNLYHCFIYDIVHFEYRLLPIDLDSMIPSINDVIIDKIETDGEISTYVFIFASVIGLSIYWLAYNPYLQQSFNYIRELNVKLSTKDSITAVNTYNDLDETFGDNNVFYVIAGGVQGNIEYFEIMNDGSDYKTWSMPMLKLTGTSDPVPPVTHIVIRNLKDFKERLLFIGHGHLNSRIFNKSPLARLDRIPIVRISTISFDDNKKNWNDVSIVVGNPGADVTRGEIITMFVTLTEMGYNLYVALDMYYRPNNYRPHDGIEVAHYKIENLKNVTVNWHRIDSLCRKSPNNNEIPLLDIYADQYNRGLKLVLPNEVEWYQISPLPLDSDDDDDIPSFEKWFGKLEFNHLGPYNIESIKDINAQREKYEDELMIDKLLEKESIDYKEIYPPQSKSDLKNLFDELFSKNKEDLVWKYGIIYYLLKDWKFIHKHSQMFAARYLISSQEVQIFVDGCWALDHERFDDGLGRLSDPIVKKLLLQFPRIDEKIMKIFLISSCPDHALKYSHYRCIVRSSIEMMELYIEALIRNSILNVREALKFSRQNKSEDDESIRERLLKKLLNICVIEDKTETREYEKELLSLFFDNYEEKFILRYWESSKESKLLWFYIRILAQIENYRDSFIYYQVYKWFKRIYLKDELIADELQFGMTIESKKNEEDSDEEELEDDIKEKLNHYKKLFTGTQSYSDQMGINFDSSTNKSKSQEEMKKRKRQEKEKYYEQQGVKRDRVTPLLRNRSPLSASNSNNM
;
A
#
# COMPACT_ATOMS: atom_id res chain seq x y z
N MET A 1 -15.55 11.93 -17.85
CA MET A 1 -15.00 12.68 -18.99
C MET A 1 -15.27 11.87 -20.25
N GLU A 2 -15.96 12.50 -21.19
CA GLU A 2 -16.70 11.90 -22.30
C GLU A 2 -15.80 11.26 -23.36
N ARG A 3 -16.27 10.12 -23.88
CA ARG A 3 -15.79 9.48 -25.11
C ARG A 3 -16.13 10.38 -26.30
N ASN A 4 -15.12 10.91 -26.97
CA ASN A 4 -15.26 11.40 -28.34
C ASN A 4 -14.32 10.65 -29.29
N GLU A 5 -14.97 10.14 -30.33
CA GLU A 5 -14.50 9.70 -31.64
C GLU A 5 -13.00 9.92 -31.95
N VAL A 6 -12.24 8.81 -31.99
CA VAL A 6 -11.01 8.72 -32.79
C VAL A 6 -11.24 7.66 -33.84
N GLY A 7 -11.25 8.12 -35.10
CA GLY A 7 -11.44 7.29 -36.28
C GLY A 7 -10.46 6.12 -36.35
N VAL A 8 -10.96 5.05 -36.94
CA VAL A 8 -10.27 3.82 -37.34
C VAL A 8 -8.90 4.14 -37.95
N ARG A 9 -7.85 4.08 -37.13
CA ARG A 9 -6.46 3.94 -37.55
C ARG A 9 -6.00 2.63 -36.94
N SER A 10 -5.63 1.67 -37.79
CA SER A 10 -5.01 0.40 -37.41
C SER A 10 -4.07 0.60 -36.22
N ALA A 11 -4.26 -0.15 -35.13
CA ALA A 11 -3.33 -0.18 -34.01
C ALA A 11 -1.91 -0.27 -34.57
N LYS A 12 -1.13 0.78 -34.40
CA LYS A 12 0.27 0.79 -34.85
C LYS A 12 0.99 -0.28 -34.04
N ARG A 13 1.37 -1.38 -34.70
CA ARG A 13 2.34 -2.39 -34.25
C ARG A 13 3.64 -1.70 -33.83
N GLY A 14 3.70 -1.31 -32.57
CA GLY A 14 4.83 -0.64 -31.94
C GLY A 14 4.60 -0.44 -30.44
N ALA A 15 3.63 -1.17 -29.88
CA ALA A 15 3.58 -1.39 -28.46
C ALA A 15 4.53 -2.55 -28.17
N PHE A 16 5.40 -2.39 -27.20
CA PHE A 16 6.39 -3.38 -26.81
C PHE A 16 6.28 -3.56 -25.30
N VAL A 17 6.69 -4.75 -24.85
CA VAL A 17 6.65 -5.11 -23.45
C VAL A 17 8.02 -5.55 -23.02
N THR A 18 8.36 -5.20 -21.79
CA THR A 18 9.48 -5.80 -21.11
C THR A 18 9.09 -6.04 -19.65
N TYR A 19 9.47 -7.20 -19.12
CA TYR A 19 9.22 -7.61 -17.75
C TYR A 19 10.54 -7.77 -17.04
N HIS A 20 10.52 -7.40 -15.77
CA HIS A 20 11.72 -7.28 -14.99
C HIS A 20 11.47 -7.83 -13.61
N LYS A 21 12.32 -8.77 -13.22
CA LYS A 21 12.36 -9.31 -11.87
C LYS A 21 13.56 -8.72 -11.14
N ARG A 22 13.29 -8.01 -10.05
CA ARG A 22 14.32 -7.27 -9.30
C ARG A 22 15.07 -8.16 -8.32
N VAL A 23 16.20 -7.65 -7.83
CA VAL A 23 17.00 -8.25 -6.76
C VAL A 23 16.20 -8.33 -5.45
N ASP A 24 15.33 -7.34 -5.18
CA ASP A 24 14.38 -7.36 -4.07
C ASP A 24 13.12 -8.21 -4.36
N GLN A 25 13.16 -9.02 -5.42
CA GLN A 25 12.07 -9.86 -5.94
C GLN A 25 10.86 -9.12 -6.47
N THR A 26 10.83 -7.78 -6.45
CA THR A 26 9.68 -7.05 -7.00
C THR A 26 9.67 -7.14 -8.52
N GLU A 27 8.50 -7.42 -9.08
CA GLU A 27 8.34 -7.63 -10.51
C GLU A 27 7.61 -6.43 -11.14
N TYR A 28 8.19 -5.84 -12.18
CA TYR A 28 7.59 -4.73 -12.94
C TYR A 28 7.34 -5.14 -14.38
N LEU A 29 6.26 -4.57 -14.92
CA LEU A 29 5.87 -4.72 -16.31
C LEU A 29 5.80 -3.35 -16.97
N TYR A 30 6.50 -3.21 -18.10
CA TYR A 30 6.49 -1.98 -18.88
C TYR A 30 5.77 -2.23 -20.18
N ILE A 31 4.82 -1.36 -20.50
CA ILE A 31 4.15 -1.34 -21.79
C ILE A 31 4.45 0.00 -22.42
N TYR A 32 5.23 0.02 -23.49
CA TYR A 32 5.59 1.27 -24.16
C TYR A 32 5.13 1.29 -25.60
N ASP A 33 4.81 2.48 -26.11
CA ASP A 33 4.64 2.74 -27.52
C ASP A 33 5.66 3.78 -28.03
N SER A 34 5.51 4.23 -29.27
CA SER A 34 6.38 5.26 -29.85
C SER A 34 6.40 6.59 -29.09
N LYS A 35 5.52 6.83 -28.12
CA LYS A 35 5.33 8.12 -27.44
C LYS A 35 5.33 8.03 -25.92
N GLU A 36 4.94 6.91 -25.34
CA GLU A 36 4.70 6.77 -23.91
C GLU A 36 5.20 5.42 -23.38
N ILE A 37 5.63 5.38 -22.13
CA ILE A 37 5.97 4.17 -21.37
C ILE A 37 5.04 4.10 -20.18
N LYS A 38 4.22 3.05 -20.09
CA LYS A 38 3.37 2.77 -18.94
C LYS A 38 4.03 1.71 -18.07
N LEU A 39 4.07 1.98 -16.78
CA LEU A 39 4.64 1.10 -15.76
C LEU A 39 3.51 0.47 -14.95
N TYR A 40 3.58 -0.84 -14.80
CA TYR A 40 2.68 -1.66 -14.00
C TYR A 40 3.49 -2.49 -13.00
N SER A 41 2.90 -2.78 -11.84
CA SER A 41 3.40 -3.83 -10.94
C SER A 41 3.01 -5.18 -11.52
N ALA A 42 3.96 -6.07 -11.83
CA ALA A 42 3.65 -7.39 -12.38
C ALA A 42 3.10 -8.38 -11.33
N GLU A 43 3.21 -8.04 -10.04
CA GLU A 43 2.60 -8.78 -8.93
C GLU A 43 1.13 -8.44 -8.74
N THR A 44 0.79 -7.15 -8.82
CA THR A 44 -0.57 -6.65 -8.52
C THR A 44 -1.37 -6.29 -9.76
N ASP A 45 -0.74 -6.32 -10.94
CA ASP A 45 -1.22 -5.81 -12.22
C ASP A 45 -1.73 -4.35 -12.17
N ASN A 46 -1.35 -3.62 -11.11
CA ASN A 46 -1.76 -2.23 -10.93
C ASN A 46 -0.89 -1.28 -11.74
N TYR A 47 -1.54 -0.35 -12.43
CA TYR A 47 -0.91 0.78 -13.06
C TYR A 47 -0.21 1.67 -12.01
N ILE A 48 1.07 1.95 -12.23
CA ILE A 48 1.88 2.80 -11.37
C ILE A 48 1.98 4.21 -11.99
N LYS A 49 2.44 4.31 -13.24
CA LYS A 49 2.74 5.61 -13.87
C LYS A 49 2.86 5.52 -15.40
N THR A 50 2.70 6.65 -16.08
CA THR A 50 3.03 6.83 -17.50
C THR A 50 4.14 7.87 -17.62
N LEU A 51 5.18 7.56 -18.39
CA LEU A 51 6.17 8.51 -18.89
C LEU A 51 5.78 8.89 -20.31
N SER A 52 5.56 10.17 -20.59
CA SER A 52 5.34 10.66 -21.95
C SER A 52 6.59 11.33 -22.51
N ILE A 53 6.97 11.04 -23.77
CA ILE A 53 8.02 11.77 -24.49
C ILE A 53 7.76 13.27 -24.49
N LYS A 54 6.48 13.67 -24.54
CA LYS A 54 6.10 15.08 -24.48
C LYS A 54 6.52 15.71 -23.15
N GLU A 55 6.26 15.03 -22.04
CA GLU A 55 6.66 15.47 -20.71
C GLU A 55 8.19 15.50 -20.58
N TYR A 56 8.87 14.49 -21.12
CA TYR A 56 10.33 14.43 -21.17
C TYR A 56 10.95 15.62 -21.92
N ASN A 57 10.51 15.89 -23.16
CA ASN A 57 11.03 16.99 -23.97
C ASN A 57 10.82 18.34 -23.26
N LEU A 58 9.67 18.52 -22.62
CA LEU A 58 9.28 19.74 -21.93
C LEU A 58 10.07 19.96 -20.63
N ARG A 59 10.29 18.89 -19.85
CA ARG A 59 11.10 18.93 -18.61
C ARG A 59 12.58 19.20 -18.88
N ASN A 60 13.08 18.75 -20.03
CA ASN A 60 14.49 18.89 -20.43
C ASN A 60 14.82 20.18 -21.18
N ASN A 61 13.82 20.97 -21.59
CA ASN A 61 14.02 22.10 -22.50
C ASN A 61 14.83 21.73 -23.76
N LEU A 62 14.57 20.55 -24.35
CA LEU A 62 15.26 20.16 -25.56
C LEU A 62 14.92 21.13 -26.69
N THR A 63 15.95 21.58 -27.41
CA THR A 63 15.76 22.37 -28.64
C THR A 63 14.96 21.56 -29.66
N GLU A 64 14.20 22.22 -30.56
CA GLU A 64 13.40 21.54 -31.59
C GLU A 64 14.19 20.48 -32.39
N GLU A 65 15.49 20.70 -32.56
CA GLU A 65 16.39 19.78 -33.26
C GLU A 65 16.66 18.47 -32.50
N ASN A 66 16.69 18.55 -31.17
CA ASN A 66 17.02 17.47 -30.24
C ASN A 66 15.78 16.86 -29.58
N GLU A 67 14.60 17.43 -29.82
CA GLU A 67 13.35 16.87 -29.33
C GLU A 67 13.20 15.41 -29.77
N ILE A 68 12.94 14.56 -28.78
CA ILE A 68 12.62 13.16 -29.03
C ILE A 68 11.29 13.12 -29.79
N LYS A 69 11.32 12.45 -30.93
CA LYS A 69 10.16 12.22 -31.79
C LYS A 69 9.47 10.92 -31.44
N GLU A 70 10.25 9.87 -31.20
CA GLU A 70 9.72 8.56 -30.83
C GLU A 70 10.70 7.72 -30.00
N ILE A 71 10.14 6.82 -29.19
CA ILE A 71 10.87 5.70 -28.60
C ILE A 71 11.06 4.64 -29.68
N VAL A 72 12.29 4.15 -29.81
CA VAL A 72 12.65 3.11 -30.79
C VAL A 72 12.80 1.76 -30.11
N TYR A 73 13.41 1.73 -28.92
CA TYR A 73 13.68 0.50 -28.20
C TYR A 73 13.79 0.78 -26.71
N ILE A 74 13.34 -0.16 -25.88
CA ILE A 74 13.52 -0.14 -24.43
C ILE A 74 13.92 -1.53 -23.96
N THR A 75 14.88 -1.59 -23.04
CA THR A 75 15.25 -2.81 -22.33
C THR A 75 15.65 -2.51 -20.90
N ASP A 76 15.76 -3.56 -20.09
CA ASP A 76 16.22 -3.44 -18.70
C ASP A 76 17.63 -2.91 -18.69
N CYS A 77 17.93 -2.07 -17.70
CA CYS A 77 19.28 -1.85 -17.28
C CYS A 77 19.38 -2.42 -15.87
N GLN A 78 20.09 -3.55 -15.71
CA GLN A 78 20.38 -4.22 -14.43
C GLN A 78 21.32 -3.37 -13.54
N LEU A 79 20.91 -2.14 -13.28
CA LEU A 79 21.52 -1.23 -12.33
C LEU A 79 21.00 -1.54 -10.93
N ASP A 80 21.74 -1.09 -9.93
CA ASP A 80 21.36 -1.29 -8.52
C ASP A 80 19.98 -0.66 -8.21
N ASN A 81 19.58 0.36 -8.97
CA ASN A 81 18.22 0.91 -8.99
C ASN A 81 17.47 0.44 -10.25
N PRO A 82 16.14 0.16 -10.16
CA PRO A 82 15.35 -0.22 -11.32
C PRO A 82 15.40 0.90 -12.35
N SER A 83 16.00 0.58 -13.50
CA SER A 83 16.33 1.57 -14.50
C SER A 83 16.08 1.01 -15.90
N LEU A 84 15.49 1.80 -16.78
CA LEU A 84 15.28 1.40 -18.18
C LEU A 84 16.31 2.05 -19.07
N LEU A 85 16.91 1.29 -20.00
CA LEU A 85 17.56 1.90 -21.15
C LEU A 85 16.50 2.27 -22.17
N VAL A 86 16.36 3.56 -22.44
CA VAL A 86 15.47 4.08 -23.47
C VAL A 86 16.31 4.56 -24.65
N CYS A 87 16.14 3.90 -25.78
CA CYS A 87 16.68 4.32 -27.07
C CYS A 87 15.59 5.04 -27.85
N SER A 88 15.87 6.27 -28.23
CA SER A 88 14.89 7.17 -28.82
C SER A 88 15.44 7.82 -30.08
N ARG A 89 14.56 8.34 -30.93
CA ARG A 89 14.92 9.02 -32.18
C ARG A 89 14.45 10.46 -32.14
N THR A 90 15.33 11.40 -32.46
CA THR A 90 15.01 12.83 -32.50
C THR A 90 14.29 13.23 -33.79
N ARG A 91 13.81 14.47 -33.88
CA ARG A 91 13.22 15.01 -35.12
C ARG A 91 14.20 15.00 -36.31
N LYS A 92 15.50 15.09 -36.08
CA LYS A 92 16.56 14.97 -37.09
C LYS A 92 16.92 13.52 -37.46
N ASN A 93 16.21 12.54 -36.88
CA ASN A 93 16.53 11.11 -36.97
C ASN A 93 17.88 10.71 -36.36
N LEU A 94 18.38 11.51 -35.41
CA LEU A 94 19.53 11.13 -34.59
C LEU A 94 19.05 10.22 -33.45
N TYR A 95 19.92 9.33 -32.98
CA TYR A 95 19.62 8.40 -31.90
C TYR A 95 20.07 8.96 -30.56
N HIS A 96 19.16 8.96 -29.60
CA HIS A 96 19.41 9.38 -28.22
C HIS A 96 19.13 8.21 -27.28
N CYS A 97 20.16 7.78 -26.55
CA CYS A 97 20.05 6.74 -25.53
C CYS A 97 20.21 7.35 -24.14
N PHE A 98 19.30 7.02 -23.24
CA PHE A 98 19.38 7.43 -21.86
C PHE A 98 18.85 6.35 -20.95
N ILE A 99 19.34 6.34 -19.72
CA ILE A 99 18.83 5.50 -18.65
C ILE A 99 17.80 6.29 -17.87
N TYR A 100 16.69 5.64 -17.56
CA TYR A 100 15.59 6.19 -16.79
C TYR A 100 15.47 5.45 -15.47
N ASP A 101 15.90 6.07 -14.36
CA ASP A 101 15.70 5.59 -13.00
C ASP A 101 14.22 5.74 -12.64
N ILE A 102 13.59 4.59 -12.40
CA ILE A 102 12.15 4.48 -12.19
C ILE A 102 11.76 4.93 -10.78
N VAL A 103 12.63 4.74 -9.78
CA VAL A 103 12.34 5.08 -8.38
C VAL A 103 12.36 6.59 -8.22
N HIS A 104 13.42 7.21 -8.71
CA HIS A 104 13.67 8.63 -8.53
C HIS A 104 13.03 9.47 -9.64
N PHE A 105 12.54 8.81 -10.71
CA PHE A 105 12.04 9.46 -11.92
C PHE A 105 13.08 10.37 -12.55
N GLU A 106 14.31 9.87 -12.57
CA GLU A 106 15.50 10.58 -13.02
C GLU A 106 16.06 10.01 -14.32
N TYR A 107 16.48 10.96 -15.14
CA TYR A 107 17.24 10.84 -16.37
C TYR A 107 18.74 10.70 -16.30
N ARG A 108 19.36 9.79 -17.05
CA ARG A 108 20.81 9.85 -17.28
C ARG A 108 21.12 9.62 -18.76
N LEU A 109 21.53 10.67 -19.46
CA LEU A 109 21.97 10.56 -20.84
C LEU A 109 23.20 9.65 -20.92
N LEU A 110 23.22 8.73 -21.88
CA LEU A 110 24.39 7.91 -22.13
C LEU A 110 25.33 8.64 -23.10
N PRO A 111 26.65 8.64 -22.85
CA PRO A 111 27.64 9.25 -23.74
C PRO A 111 27.91 8.34 -24.94
N ILE A 112 26.89 8.08 -25.75
CA ILE A 112 26.91 7.14 -26.88
C ILE A 112 26.57 7.90 -28.15
N ASP A 113 27.43 7.80 -29.16
CA ASP A 113 27.21 8.37 -30.49
C ASP A 113 26.77 7.28 -31.47
N LEU A 114 25.47 7.24 -31.76
CA LEU A 114 24.87 6.28 -32.68
C LEU A 114 24.64 6.87 -34.08
N ASP A 115 25.21 8.04 -34.41
CA ASP A 115 25.03 8.67 -35.72
C ASP A 115 25.64 7.84 -36.85
N SER A 116 26.61 6.99 -36.53
CA SER A 116 27.18 6.01 -37.47
C SER A 116 26.28 4.80 -37.75
N MET A 117 25.25 4.55 -36.93
CA MET A 117 24.33 3.41 -37.03
C MET A 117 23.07 3.66 -37.87
N ILE A 118 22.97 4.81 -38.54
CA ILE A 118 21.88 5.13 -39.47
C ILE A 118 21.81 4.03 -40.55
N PRO A 119 20.65 3.39 -40.79
CA PRO A 119 19.30 3.91 -40.53
C PRO A 119 18.49 3.24 -39.40
N SER A 120 18.97 2.16 -38.77
CA SER A 120 18.20 1.49 -37.71
C SER A 120 18.99 0.69 -36.69
N ILE A 121 18.62 0.87 -35.43
CA ILE A 121 18.84 -0.07 -34.33
C ILE A 121 17.77 -1.16 -34.46
N ASN A 122 18.21 -2.42 -34.55
CA ASN A 122 17.34 -3.59 -34.68
C ASN A 122 17.16 -4.31 -33.35
N ASP A 123 18.16 -4.29 -32.48
CA ASP A 123 18.12 -4.93 -31.16
C ASP A 123 19.16 -4.28 -30.21
N VAL A 124 18.92 -4.33 -28.90
CA VAL A 124 19.82 -3.75 -27.89
C VAL A 124 19.90 -4.65 -26.65
N ILE A 125 21.12 -4.91 -26.21
CA ILE A 125 21.38 -5.67 -24.99
C ILE A 125 22.24 -4.86 -24.04
N ILE A 126 22.01 -5.08 -22.75
CA ILE A 126 22.86 -4.59 -21.69
C ILE A 126 23.26 -5.76 -20.83
N ASP A 127 24.53 -5.82 -20.48
CA ASP A 127 25.05 -6.81 -19.55
C ASP A 127 25.92 -6.14 -18.48
N LYS A 128 25.87 -6.65 -17.25
CA LYS A 128 26.70 -6.17 -16.13
C LYS A 128 27.95 -7.04 -16.05
N ILE A 129 29.11 -6.42 -16.19
CA ILE A 129 30.40 -7.06 -15.91
C ILE A 129 30.76 -6.65 -14.48
N GLU A 130 30.65 -7.61 -13.55
CA GLU A 130 31.13 -7.40 -12.19
C GLU A 130 32.64 -7.11 -12.22
N THR A 131 33.03 -6.06 -11.52
CA THR A 131 34.42 -5.67 -11.33
C THR A 131 34.71 -5.60 -9.85
N ASP A 132 35.89 -6.04 -9.43
CA ASP A 132 36.33 -5.98 -8.03
C ASP A 132 36.38 -4.52 -7.54
N GLY A 133 35.29 -4.01 -6.94
CA GLY A 133 35.23 -2.67 -6.35
C GLY A 133 33.86 -2.00 -6.35
N GLU A 134 33.84 -0.70 -6.00
CA GLU A 134 32.63 0.14 -5.92
C GLU A 134 32.10 0.60 -7.29
N ILE A 135 32.82 0.34 -8.38
CA ILE A 135 32.44 0.74 -9.73
C ILE A 135 32.00 -0.51 -10.48
N SER A 136 30.82 -0.48 -11.09
CA SER A 136 30.33 -1.53 -11.97
C SER A 136 30.57 -1.16 -13.43
N THR A 137 31.00 -2.11 -14.25
CA THR A 137 31.15 -1.91 -15.69
C THR A 137 29.95 -2.50 -16.42
N TYR A 138 29.34 -1.70 -17.30
CA TYR A 138 28.19 -2.12 -18.11
C TYR A 138 28.59 -2.18 -19.58
N VAL A 139 28.13 -3.22 -20.27
CA VAL A 139 28.30 -3.38 -21.72
C VAL A 139 26.97 -3.16 -22.41
N PHE A 140 26.92 -2.17 -23.29
CA PHE A 140 25.77 -1.86 -24.13
C PHE A 140 26.06 -2.31 -25.55
N ILE A 141 25.23 -3.19 -26.10
CA ILE A 141 25.39 -3.71 -27.45
C ILE A 141 24.21 -3.24 -28.27
N PHE A 142 24.50 -2.47 -29.30
CA PHE A 142 23.52 -2.02 -30.28
C PHE A 142 23.73 -2.83 -31.56
N ALA A 143 22.70 -3.56 -31.98
CA ALA A 143 22.69 -4.25 -33.25
C ALA A 143 22.02 -3.38 -34.31
N SER A 144 22.65 -3.25 -35.47
CA SER A 144 22.14 -2.47 -36.60
C SER A 144 22.28 -3.21 -37.93
N VAL A 145 21.81 -2.56 -38.99
CA VAL A 145 21.98 -3.01 -40.37
C VAL A 145 23.46 -3.09 -40.79
N ILE A 146 24.35 -2.31 -40.15
CA ILE A 146 25.76 -2.15 -40.53
C ILE A 146 26.69 -3.03 -39.68
N GLY A 147 26.25 -3.44 -38.49
CA GLY A 147 27.03 -4.25 -37.54
C GLY A 147 26.60 -4.05 -36.10
N LEU A 148 27.46 -4.47 -35.17
CA LEU A 148 27.34 -4.23 -33.72
C LEU A 148 28.17 -3.01 -33.34
N SER A 149 27.63 -2.17 -32.44
CA SER A 149 28.40 -1.17 -31.70
C SER A 149 28.31 -1.53 -30.23
N ILE A 150 29.46 -1.74 -29.61
CA ILE A 150 29.59 -2.21 -28.24
C ILE A 150 30.24 -1.11 -27.42
N TYR A 151 29.57 -0.68 -26.36
CA TYR A 151 30.02 0.40 -25.49
C TYR A 151 30.25 -0.14 -24.08
N TRP A 152 31.43 0.12 -23.54
CA TRP A 152 31.73 -0.12 -22.14
C TRP A 152 31.57 1.19 -21.40
N LEU A 153 30.71 1.20 -20.38
CA LEU A 153 30.47 2.36 -19.55
C LEU A 153 30.69 2.00 -18.09
N ALA A 154 31.44 2.82 -17.37
CA ALA A 154 31.62 2.69 -15.93
C ALA A 154 30.48 3.43 -15.22
N TYR A 155 29.88 2.76 -14.23
CA TYR A 155 28.87 3.33 -13.35
C TYR A 155 29.35 3.28 -11.90
N ASN A 156 29.40 4.44 -11.27
CA ASN A 156 29.66 4.56 -9.84
C ASN A 156 28.33 4.97 -9.14
N PRO A 157 27.74 4.09 -8.32
CA PRO A 157 26.47 4.37 -7.65
C PRO A 157 26.55 5.54 -6.66
N TYR A 158 27.73 5.82 -6.10
CA TYR A 158 27.95 6.89 -5.11
C TYR A 158 28.06 8.28 -5.74
N LEU A 159 28.60 8.38 -6.95
CA LEU A 159 28.77 9.67 -7.62
C LEU A 159 27.51 10.18 -8.32
N GLN A 160 26.48 9.31 -8.47
CA GLN A 160 25.11 9.58 -8.95
C GLN A 160 24.93 10.38 -10.26
N GLN A 161 25.98 10.90 -10.89
CA GLN A 161 25.82 11.97 -11.89
C GLN A 161 26.11 11.58 -13.34
N SER A 162 26.87 10.52 -13.64
CA SER A 162 27.10 10.14 -15.04
C SER A 162 27.69 8.74 -15.24
N PHE A 163 27.30 8.11 -16.35
CA PHE A 163 28.09 7.02 -16.93
C PHE A 163 29.36 7.62 -17.50
N ASN A 164 30.52 7.05 -17.13
CA ASN A 164 31.78 7.44 -17.72
C ASN A 164 32.04 6.55 -18.93
N TYR A 165 32.20 7.18 -20.09
CA TYR A 165 32.60 6.49 -21.31
C TYR A 165 33.95 5.83 -21.09
N ILE A 166 34.01 4.50 -21.25
CA ILE A 166 35.27 3.77 -21.25
C ILE A 166 35.74 3.60 -22.69
N ARG A 167 34.90 3.00 -23.55
CA ARG A 167 35.30 2.57 -24.89
C ARG A 167 34.10 2.24 -25.79
N GLU A 168 34.32 2.36 -27.10
CA GLU A 168 33.43 1.88 -28.17
C GLU A 168 34.18 0.87 -29.06
N LEU A 169 33.45 -0.13 -29.53
CA LEU A 169 33.92 -1.12 -30.50
C LEU A 169 32.85 -1.35 -31.56
N ASN A 170 33.21 -1.11 -32.83
CA ASN A 170 32.35 -1.38 -33.97
C ASN A 170 32.74 -2.69 -34.63
N VAL A 171 31.86 -3.69 -34.58
CA VAL A 171 32.08 -5.02 -35.15
C VAL A 171 31.17 -5.21 -36.35
N LYS A 172 31.75 -5.43 -37.52
CA LYS A 172 30.99 -5.85 -38.71
C LYS A 172 30.88 -7.36 -38.71
N LEU A 173 29.68 -7.86 -39.01
CA LEU A 173 29.49 -9.28 -39.30
C LEU A 173 30.42 -9.72 -40.44
N SER A 174 31.01 -10.89 -40.29
CA SER A 174 31.82 -11.53 -41.34
C SER A 174 30.98 -11.85 -42.58
N THR A 175 29.71 -12.20 -42.39
CA THR A 175 28.72 -12.41 -43.47
C THR A 175 28.31 -11.11 -44.17
N LYS A 176 28.59 -9.95 -43.58
CA LYS A 176 28.05 -8.64 -43.96
C LYS A 176 26.51 -8.58 -43.95
N ASP A 177 25.87 -9.53 -43.26
CA ASP A 177 24.44 -9.48 -43.08
C ASP A 177 24.04 -8.38 -42.10
N SER A 178 22.85 -7.84 -42.32
CA SER A 178 22.21 -6.99 -41.32
C SER A 178 21.82 -7.84 -40.11
N ILE A 179 22.17 -7.37 -38.92
CA ILE A 179 21.88 -8.07 -37.67
C ILE A 179 20.43 -7.82 -37.29
N THR A 180 19.71 -8.87 -36.92
CA THR A 180 18.27 -8.83 -36.64
C THR A 180 17.94 -9.27 -35.22
N ALA A 181 18.81 -10.03 -34.57
CA ALA A 181 18.72 -10.38 -33.17
C ALA A 181 20.13 -10.50 -32.61
N VAL A 182 20.30 -10.17 -31.34
CA VAL A 182 21.56 -10.40 -30.62
C VAL A 182 21.24 -11.03 -29.26
N ASN A 183 22.17 -11.75 -28.68
CA ASN A 183 22.16 -12.09 -27.25
C ASN A 183 23.60 -12.10 -26.70
N THR A 184 23.77 -11.93 -25.39
CA THR A 184 25.07 -11.99 -24.71
C THR A 184 25.15 -13.20 -23.80
N TYR A 185 26.38 -13.59 -23.53
CA TYR A 185 26.69 -14.61 -22.55
C TYR A 185 27.96 -14.20 -21.80
N ASN A 186 27.85 -14.18 -20.48
CA ASN A 186 28.94 -13.88 -19.56
C ASN A 186 29.16 -15.10 -18.66
N ASP A 187 30.40 -15.60 -18.62
CA ASP A 187 30.78 -16.78 -17.84
C ASP A 187 31.29 -16.36 -16.46
N LEU A 188 30.38 -15.85 -15.62
CA LEU A 188 30.75 -15.26 -14.32
C LEU A 188 31.06 -16.30 -13.23
N ASP A 189 30.66 -17.57 -13.42
CA ASP A 189 30.69 -18.58 -12.36
C ASP A 189 31.98 -19.42 -12.30
N GLU A 190 32.88 -19.30 -13.30
CA GLU A 190 34.10 -20.10 -13.31
C GLU A 190 35.33 -19.23 -13.01
N THR A 191 36.14 -19.68 -12.05
CA THR A 191 37.45 -19.13 -11.63
C THR A 191 38.53 -19.22 -12.72
N PHE A 192 38.15 -19.10 -13.99
CA PHE A 192 39.09 -19.05 -15.11
C PHE A 192 39.82 -17.71 -15.06
N GLY A 193 41.12 -17.79 -14.72
CA GLY A 193 41.92 -16.65 -14.27
C GLY A 193 41.89 -15.41 -15.17
N ASP A 194 41.88 -14.25 -14.52
CA ASP A 194 42.20 -12.87 -14.93
C ASP A 194 41.64 -12.32 -16.27
N ASN A 195 41.03 -13.13 -17.14
CA ASN A 195 40.58 -12.73 -18.46
C ASN A 195 39.05 -12.72 -18.50
N ASN A 196 38.44 -11.54 -18.33
CA ASN A 196 37.01 -11.33 -18.55
C ASN A 196 36.69 -11.56 -20.04
N VAL A 197 36.31 -12.79 -20.40
CA VAL A 197 35.87 -13.15 -21.74
C VAL A 197 34.36 -12.96 -21.84
N PHE A 198 33.93 -12.19 -22.82
CA PHE A 198 32.54 -11.87 -23.07
C PHE A 198 32.12 -12.37 -24.45
N TYR A 199 30.99 -13.07 -24.53
CA TYR A 199 30.50 -13.65 -25.77
C TYR A 199 29.25 -12.93 -26.27
N VAL A 200 29.24 -12.58 -27.56
CA VAL A 200 28.09 -11.98 -28.23
C VAL A 200 27.64 -12.88 -29.35
N ILE A 201 26.37 -13.27 -29.39
CA ILE A 201 25.78 -14.07 -30.46
C ILE A 201 24.86 -13.16 -31.26
N ALA A 202 25.08 -13.05 -32.57
CA ALA A 202 24.29 -12.22 -33.46
C ALA A 202 23.68 -13.06 -34.59
N GLY A 203 22.38 -12.87 -34.82
CA GLY A 203 21.63 -13.47 -35.91
C GLY A 203 21.37 -12.46 -37.03
N GLY A 204 21.44 -12.89 -38.28
CA GLY A 204 21.28 -12.03 -39.45
C GLY A 204 20.00 -12.26 -40.27
N VAL A 205 19.73 -11.33 -41.19
CA VAL A 205 18.59 -11.39 -42.14
C VAL A 205 18.59 -12.64 -43.02
N GLN A 206 19.76 -13.23 -43.31
CA GLN A 206 19.84 -14.48 -44.10
C GLN A 206 19.75 -15.75 -43.25
N GLY A 207 19.41 -15.62 -41.95
CA GLY A 207 19.36 -16.73 -41.02
C GLY A 207 20.74 -17.20 -40.53
N ASN A 208 21.81 -16.46 -40.86
CA ASN A 208 23.17 -16.73 -40.39
C ASN A 208 23.31 -16.36 -38.92
N ILE A 209 24.15 -17.10 -38.20
CA ILE A 209 24.46 -16.82 -36.79
C ILE A 209 25.97 -16.72 -36.65
N GLU A 210 26.41 -15.63 -36.06
CA GLU A 210 27.81 -15.37 -35.75
C GLU A 210 27.94 -15.24 -34.24
N TYR A 211 29.08 -15.68 -33.70
CA TYR A 211 29.43 -15.36 -32.34
C TYR A 211 30.75 -14.60 -32.33
N PHE A 212 30.89 -13.72 -31.34
CA PHE A 212 32.04 -12.89 -31.12
C PHE A 212 32.56 -13.18 -29.73
N GLU A 213 33.85 -13.47 -29.67
CA GLU A 213 34.58 -13.55 -28.42
C GLU A 213 35.31 -12.21 -28.22
N ILE A 214 35.01 -11.58 -27.09
CA ILE A 214 35.57 -10.29 -26.73
C ILE A 214 36.38 -10.51 -25.46
N MET A 215 37.70 -10.54 -25.62
CA MET A 215 38.63 -10.70 -24.50
C MET A 215 39.08 -9.34 -24.00
N ASN A 216 39.07 -9.15 -22.68
CA ASN A 216 39.76 -8.04 -22.02
C ASN A 216 41.19 -8.46 -21.67
N ASP A 217 42.22 -7.92 -22.35
CA ASP A 217 43.63 -8.23 -22.01
C ASP A 217 44.25 -7.23 -21.01
N GLY A 218 43.43 -6.37 -20.39
CA GLY A 218 43.85 -5.38 -19.39
C GLY A 218 44.44 -4.09 -19.97
N SER A 219 44.81 -4.06 -21.25
CA SER A 219 45.30 -2.86 -21.95
C SER A 219 44.57 -2.57 -23.26
N ASP A 220 44.08 -3.61 -23.93
CA ASP A 220 43.28 -3.53 -25.14
C ASP A 220 42.24 -4.67 -25.22
N TYR A 221 41.10 -4.38 -25.84
CA TYR A 221 40.15 -5.44 -26.21
C TYR A 221 40.53 -5.97 -27.58
N LYS A 222 40.95 -7.25 -27.64
CA LYS A 222 41.10 -7.94 -28.92
C LYS A 222 39.79 -8.64 -29.25
N THR A 223 39.20 -8.24 -30.37
CA THR A 223 38.07 -8.96 -30.95
C THR A 223 38.58 -10.09 -31.81
N TRP A 224 38.19 -11.31 -31.45
CA TRP A 224 38.32 -12.46 -32.33
C TRP A 224 36.94 -12.73 -32.91
N SER A 225 36.68 -12.20 -34.11
CA SER A 225 35.50 -12.61 -34.87
C SER A 225 35.79 -13.96 -35.51
N MET A 226 35.08 -15.00 -35.10
CA MET A 226 35.11 -16.28 -35.80
C MET A 226 33.78 -16.45 -36.57
N PRO A 227 33.77 -16.39 -37.92
CA PRO A 227 32.59 -16.75 -38.70
C PRO A 227 32.25 -18.21 -38.43
N MET A 228 31.11 -18.54 -37.81
CA MET A 228 30.94 -19.92 -37.34
C MET A 228 29.62 -20.64 -37.60
N LEU A 229 28.52 -20.02 -38.06
CA LEU A 229 27.36 -20.82 -38.47
C LEU A 229 26.57 -20.23 -39.64
N LYS A 230 26.81 -20.79 -40.83
CA LYS A 230 25.77 -20.93 -41.85
C LYS A 230 25.04 -22.23 -41.52
N LEU A 231 23.71 -22.24 -41.49
CA LEU A 231 22.93 -23.48 -41.38
C LEU A 231 23.38 -24.47 -42.46
N THR A 232 24.19 -25.45 -42.08
CA THR A 232 24.65 -26.50 -42.98
C THR A 232 23.57 -27.56 -43.03
N GLY A 233 22.93 -27.73 -44.20
CA GLY A 233 22.00 -28.83 -44.44
C GLY A 233 20.71 -28.48 -45.16
N THR A 234 20.34 -27.20 -45.27
CA THR A 234 19.18 -26.78 -46.05
C THR A 234 19.65 -26.13 -47.35
N SER A 235 19.27 -26.68 -48.50
CA SER A 235 19.47 -26.05 -49.81
C SER A 235 18.68 -24.74 -49.96
N ASP A 236 17.73 -24.49 -49.06
CA ASP A 236 16.84 -23.34 -49.06
C ASP A 236 17.35 -22.20 -48.18
N PRO A 237 17.07 -20.94 -48.56
CA PRO A 237 17.42 -19.78 -47.75
C PRO A 237 16.62 -19.79 -46.43
N VAL A 238 17.34 -19.77 -45.31
CA VAL A 238 16.79 -19.84 -43.96
C VAL A 238 16.13 -18.50 -43.58
N PRO A 239 14.93 -18.49 -42.95
CA PRO A 239 14.32 -17.25 -42.46
C PRO A 239 15.27 -16.44 -41.57
N PRO A 240 15.13 -15.10 -41.57
CA PRO A 240 15.87 -14.24 -40.65
C PRO A 240 15.82 -14.74 -39.21
N VAL A 241 16.91 -14.56 -38.48
CA VAL A 241 16.92 -14.80 -37.03
C VAL A 241 16.17 -13.66 -36.35
N THR A 242 15.04 -13.94 -35.72
CA THR A 242 14.23 -12.93 -35.03
C THR A 242 14.48 -12.93 -33.53
N HIS A 243 14.87 -14.06 -32.95
CA HIS A 243 15.08 -14.18 -31.51
C HIS A 243 16.25 -15.10 -31.20
N ILE A 244 17.01 -14.77 -30.17
CA ILE A 244 18.07 -15.62 -29.63
C ILE A 244 17.89 -15.66 -28.12
N VAL A 245 17.82 -16.85 -27.52
CA VAL A 245 17.78 -17.03 -26.05
C VAL A 245 18.86 -18.03 -25.65
N ILE A 246 19.65 -17.69 -24.65
CA ILE A 246 20.74 -18.53 -24.12
C ILE A 246 20.41 -18.96 -22.69
N ARG A 247 20.66 -20.23 -22.34
CA ARG A 247 20.50 -20.76 -20.98
C ARG A 247 21.63 -21.71 -20.59
N ASN A 248 22.01 -21.68 -19.32
CA ASN A 248 23.04 -22.57 -18.76
C ASN A 248 22.46 -23.97 -18.53
N LEU A 249 23.21 -25.02 -18.91
CA LEU A 249 22.93 -26.40 -18.49
C LEU A 249 23.38 -26.65 -17.06
N LYS A 250 22.71 -27.59 -16.36
CA LYS A 250 22.99 -27.94 -14.96
C LYS A 250 24.46 -28.31 -14.70
N ASP A 251 25.16 -28.80 -15.72
CA ASP A 251 26.56 -29.25 -15.61
C ASP A 251 27.60 -28.15 -15.92
N PHE A 252 27.19 -26.87 -16.03
CA PHE A 252 28.03 -25.67 -16.22
C PHE A 252 29.03 -25.67 -17.40
N LYS A 253 29.21 -26.75 -18.17
CA LYS A 253 30.13 -26.81 -19.33
C LYS A 253 29.47 -26.69 -20.69
N GLU A 254 28.16 -26.94 -20.75
CA GLU A 254 27.36 -26.82 -21.96
C GLU A 254 26.29 -25.75 -21.77
N ARG A 255 25.86 -25.14 -22.87
CA ARG A 255 24.85 -24.09 -22.93
C ARG A 255 23.81 -24.45 -23.98
N LEU A 256 22.56 -24.07 -23.73
CA LEU A 256 21.49 -24.18 -24.70
C LEU A 256 21.24 -22.85 -25.38
N LEU A 257 21.28 -22.90 -26.69
CA LEU A 257 20.93 -21.82 -27.58
C LEU A 257 19.58 -22.13 -28.23
N PHE A 258 18.63 -21.23 -28.04
CA PHE A 258 17.33 -21.24 -28.68
C PHE A 258 17.31 -20.14 -29.74
N ILE A 259 17.05 -20.50 -30.99
CA ILE A 259 17.08 -19.59 -32.12
C ILE A 259 15.72 -19.60 -32.77
N GLY A 260 15.05 -18.46 -32.71
CA GLY A 260 13.83 -18.19 -33.45
C GLY A 260 14.17 -17.64 -34.83
N HIS A 261 13.68 -18.30 -35.86
CA HIS A 261 13.70 -17.84 -37.25
C HIS A 261 12.28 -17.50 -37.66
N GLY A 262 12.05 -16.36 -38.30
CA GLY A 262 10.69 -15.95 -38.65
C GLY A 262 10.62 -14.78 -39.61
N HIS A 263 9.40 -14.30 -39.84
CA HIS A 263 9.17 -13.09 -40.61
C HIS A 263 9.65 -11.84 -39.86
N LEU A 264 10.23 -10.88 -40.57
CA LEU A 264 10.61 -9.57 -40.02
C LEU A 264 9.60 -8.51 -40.46
N ASN A 265 8.86 -7.95 -39.51
CA ASN A 265 7.82 -6.94 -39.76
C ASN A 265 8.37 -5.52 -40.03
N SER A 266 9.59 -5.42 -40.57
CA SER A 266 10.29 -4.13 -40.70
C SER A 266 10.17 -3.57 -42.12
N ARG A 267 9.73 -2.30 -42.21
CA ARG A 267 9.69 -1.53 -43.46
C ARG A 267 11.06 -1.44 -44.14
N ILE A 268 12.14 -1.60 -43.37
CA ILE A 268 13.53 -1.52 -43.81
C ILE A 268 13.88 -2.79 -44.60
N PHE A 269 13.42 -3.95 -44.14
CA PHE A 269 13.69 -5.23 -44.80
C PHE A 269 12.73 -5.53 -45.95
N ASN A 270 11.55 -4.88 -46.04
CA ASN A 270 10.60 -5.05 -47.15
C ASN A 270 11.16 -4.80 -48.56
N LYS A 271 12.32 -4.13 -48.67
CA LYS A 271 13.04 -3.95 -49.94
C LYS A 271 13.96 -5.11 -50.30
N SER A 272 14.37 -5.94 -49.33
CA SER A 272 15.17 -7.12 -49.59
C SER A 272 14.31 -8.19 -50.27
N PRO A 273 14.76 -8.78 -51.40
CA PRO A 273 14.03 -9.88 -52.06
C PRO A 273 13.86 -11.10 -51.13
N LEU A 274 14.71 -11.25 -50.11
CA LEU A 274 14.63 -12.33 -49.13
C LEU A 274 13.51 -12.13 -48.08
N ALA A 275 13.12 -10.87 -47.80
CA ALA A 275 12.05 -10.56 -46.84
C ALA A 275 10.64 -10.83 -47.39
N ARG A 276 10.52 -11.06 -48.72
CA ARG A 276 9.25 -11.35 -49.41
C ARG A 276 8.89 -12.82 -49.46
N LEU A 277 9.77 -13.69 -48.96
CA LEU A 277 9.45 -15.11 -48.88
C LEU A 277 8.58 -15.31 -47.63
N ASP A 278 7.30 -15.61 -47.84
CA ASP A 278 6.38 -16.09 -46.81
C ASP A 278 7.00 -17.35 -46.19
N ARG A 279 7.53 -17.23 -44.98
CA ARG A 279 8.26 -18.31 -44.32
C ARG A 279 7.55 -18.73 -43.05
N ILE A 280 7.53 -20.04 -42.86
CA ILE A 280 7.05 -20.68 -41.64
C ILE A 280 8.05 -20.34 -40.53
N PRO A 281 7.58 -19.94 -39.34
CA PRO A 281 8.47 -19.70 -38.21
C PRO A 281 9.14 -21.02 -37.80
N ILE A 282 10.43 -20.94 -37.50
CA ILE A 282 11.28 -22.08 -37.19
C ILE A 282 11.97 -21.82 -35.86
N VAL A 283 11.87 -22.76 -34.94
CA VAL A 283 12.63 -22.74 -33.69
C VAL A 283 13.70 -23.82 -33.79
N ARG A 284 14.96 -23.41 -33.56
CA ARG A 284 16.11 -24.30 -33.50
C ARG A 284 16.67 -24.30 -32.09
N ILE A 285 16.97 -25.49 -31.60
CA ILE A 285 17.66 -25.69 -30.32
C ILE A 285 19.07 -26.18 -30.65
N SER A 286 20.08 -25.66 -29.99
CA SER A 286 21.48 -26.05 -30.21
C SER A 286 22.24 -26.04 -28.90
N THR A 287 23.19 -26.96 -28.76
CA THR A 287 24.10 -27.00 -27.62
C THR A 287 25.43 -26.38 -27.98
N ILE A 288 25.97 -25.56 -27.09
CA ILE A 288 27.28 -24.92 -27.27
C ILE A 288 28.13 -25.28 -26.05
N SER A 289 29.34 -25.79 -26.29
CA SER A 289 30.34 -25.96 -25.25
C SER A 289 31.55 -25.11 -25.57
N PHE A 290 32.04 -24.39 -24.57
CA PHE A 290 33.22 -23.55 -24.63
C PHE A 290 34.35 -24.26 -23.85
N ASP A 291 34.91 -25.35 -24.42
CA ASP A 291 35.97 -26.13 -23.75
C ASP A 291 37.38 -25.66 -24.18
N ASP A 292 38.32 -25.62 -23.24
CA ASP A 292 39.57 -24.81 -23.18
C ASP A 292 40.51 -24.81 -24.39
N ASN A 293 40.34 -25.71 -25.37
CA ASN A 293 41.22 -25.75 -26.55
C ASN A 293 40.53 -26.24 -27.84
N LYS A 294 39.23 -26.56 -27.81
CA LYS A 294 38.45 -26.93 -29.01
C LYS A 294 37.01 -26.48 -28.81
N LYS A 295 36.63 -25.42 -29.53
CA LYS A 295 35.25 -24.96 -29.65
C LYS A 295 34.46 -25.99 -30.46
N ASN A 296 33.92 -27.00 -29.77
CA ASN A 296 33.10 -28.03 -30.38
C ASN A 296 31.63 -27.63 -30.30
N TRP A 297 31.09 -27.26 -31.46
CA TRP A 297 29.67 -27.08 -31.65
C TRP A 297 29.07 -28.44 -32.01
N ASN A 298 28.32 -29.01 -31.09
CA ASN A 298 27.50 -30.17 -31.40
C ASN A 298 26.13 -29.66 -31.80
N ASP A 299 25.86 -29.68 -33.11
CA ASP A 299 24.52 -29.47 -33.62
C ASP A 299 23.63 -30.64 -33.16
N VAL A 300 22.97 -30.47 -32.02
CA VAL A 300 21.80 -31.26 -31.68
C VAL A 300 20.67 -30.72 -32.53
N SER A 301 20.64 -31.13 -33.80
CA SER A 301 19.66 -30.67 -34.78
C SER A 301 18.26 -31.08 -34.36
N ILE A 302 17.48 -30.11 -33.87
CA ILE A 302 16.03 -30.22 -33.77
C ILE A 302 15.45 -28.94 -34.38
N VAL A 303 14.85 -29.11 -35.55
CA VAL A 303 13.91 -28.19 -36.22
C VAL A 303 12.71 -29.08 -36.57
N VAL A 304 11.43 -28.73 -36.50
CA VAL A 304 10.68 -27.48 -36.27
C VAL A 304 9.34 -27.94 -35.72
N GLY A 305 8.77 -27.22 -34.76
CA GLY A 305 7.34 -27.33 -34.47
C GLY A 305 6.59 -26.99 -35.75
N ASN A 306 6.24 -28.00 -36.55
CA ASN A 306 5.53 -27.83 -37.80
C ASN A 306 4.13 -27.33 -37.41
N PRO A 307 3.83 -26.04 -37.63
CA PRO A 307 2.58 -25.47 -37.17
C PRO A 307 1.47 -25.93 -38.12
N GLY A 308 1.08 -27.20 -38.04
CA GLY A 308 0.19 -27.84 -39.02
C GLY A 308 0.71 -27.83 -40.47
N ALA A 309 0.16 -28.70 -41.32
CA ALA A 309 0.48 -28.71 -42.75
C ALA A 309 -0.06 -27.47 -43.52
N ASP A 310 -0.89 -26.66 -42.87
CA ASP A 310 -1.69 -25.60 -43.49
C ASP A 310 -1.18 -24.17 -43.23
N VAL A 311 -0.11 -23.96 -42.46
CA VAL A 311 0.45 -22.61 -42.24
C VAL A 311 1.18 -22.12 -43.49
N THR A 312 0.84 -20.90 -43.88
CA THR A 312 1.45 -20.22 -45.03
C THR A 312 2.59 -19.30 -44.62
N ARG A 313 2.44 -18.59 -43.50
CA ARG A 313 3.42 -17.66 -42.94
C ARG A 313 3.17 -17.49 -41.45
N GLY A 314 4.20 -17.07 -40.72
CA GLY A 314 4.05 -16.69 -39.32
C GLY A 314 5.22 -15.88 -38.79
N GLU A 315 4.97 -15.19 -37.68
CA GLU A 315 5.94 -14.36 -36.97
C GLU A 315 6.12 -14.92 -35.55
N ILE A 316 7.36 -15.06 -35.10
CA ILE A 316 7.64 -15.29 -33.67
C ILE A 316 7.49 -13.95 -32.99
N ILE A 317 6.54 -13.85 -32.06
CA ILE A 317 6.29 -12.64 -31.27
C ILE A 317 7.34 -12.55 -30.15
N THR A 318 7.57 -13.65 -29.45
CA THR A 318 8.48 -13.74 -28.31
C THR A 318 8.85 -15.20 -28.02
N MET A 319 9.97 -15.39 -27.30
CA MET A 319 10.39 -16.68 -26.77
C MET A 319 10.76 -16.54 -25.29
N PHE A 320 10.19 -17.41 -24.45
CA PHE A 320 10.47 -17.45 -23.02
C PHE A 320 10.92 -18.84 -22.59
N VAL A 321 11.99 -18.93 -21.81
CA VAL A 321 12.56 -20.21 -21.35
C VAL A 321 12.62 -20.26 -19.83
N THR A 322 12.02 -21.30 -19.25
CA THR A 322 12.12 -21.63 -17.83
C THR A 322 12.89 -22.93 -17.60
N LEU A 323 13.60 -22.98 -16.47
CA LEU A 323 14.24 -24.20 -15.98
C LEU A 323 13.27 -24.94 -15.05
N THR A 324 13.23 -26.27 -15.19
CA THR A 324 12.47 -27.17 -14.34
C THR A 324 13.38 -28.23 -13.74
N GLU A 325 12.89 -28.98 -12.76
CA GLU A 325 13.62 -30.14 -12.22
C GLU A 325 13.97 -31.15 -13.32
N MET A 326 13.10 -31.32 -14.31
CA MET A 326 13.19 -32.34 -15.36
C MET A 326 13.87 -31.87 -16.66
N GLY A 327 14.14 -30.57 -16.81
CA GLY A 327 14.68 -30.00 -18.06
C GLY A 327 14.25 -28.56 -18.29
N TYR A 328 14.05 -28.16 -19.54
CA TYR A 328 13.63 -26.80 -19.91
C TYR A 328 12.23 -26.79 -20.49
N ASN A 329 11.46 -25.76 -20.16
CA ASN A 329 10.28 -25.41 -20.93
C ASN A 329 10.59 -24.17 -21.76
N LEU A 330 10.44 -24.28 -23.07
CA LEU A 330 10.48 -23.14 -23.99
C LEU A 330 9.05 -22.84 -24.45
N TYR A 331 8.61 -21.62 -24.26
CA TYR A 331 7.33 -21.11 -24.74
C TYR A 331 7.58 -20.15 -25.89
N VAL A 332 6.91 -20.35 -27.01
CA VAL A 332 7.07 -19.54 -28.22
C VAL A 332 5.71 -19.03 -28.64
N ALA A 333 5.48 -17.73 -28.51
CA ALA A 333 4.27 -17.09 -29.01
C ALA A 333 4.43 -16.76 -30.50
N LEU A 334 3.39 -17.07 -31.27
CA LEU A 334 3.42 -17.06 -32.73
C LEU A 334 2.16 -16.37 -33.27
N ASP A 335 2.33 -15.42 -34.20
CA ASP A 335 1.23 -14.90 -35.02
C ASP A 335 1.18 -15.68 -36.34
N MET A 336 0.13 -16.50 -36.52
CA MET A 336 0.08 -17.54 -37.55
C MET A 336 -1.01 -17.28 -38.58
N TYR A 337 -0.66 -17.47 -39.86
CA TYR A 337 -1.58 -17.32 -40.98
C TYR A 337 -1.72 -18.65 -41.74
N TYR A 338 -2.95 -19.12 -41.86
CA TYR A 338 -3.27 -20.42 -42.43
C TYR A 338 -3.78 -20.29 -43.87
N ARG A 339 -3.62 -21.36 -44.68
CA ARG A 339 -4.23 -21.41 -46.01
C ARG A 339 -5.75 -21.31 -45.86
N PRO A 340 -6.43 -20.47 -46.66
CA PRO A 340 -7.88 -20.41 -46.66
C PRO A 340 -8.46 -21.72 -47.24
N ASN A 341 -8.63 -22.74 -46.41
CA ASN A 341 -9.40 -23.94 -46.70
C ASN A 341 -10.78 -23.82 -46.01
N ASN A 342 -11.84 -24.27 -46.69
CA ASN A 342 -13.26 -24.02 -46.40
C ASN A 342 -13.81 -24.45 -45.01
N TYR A 343 -12.98 -24.93 -44.07
CA TYR A 343 -13.44 -25.49 -42.80
C TYR A 343 -12.78 -24.91 -41.53
N ARG A 344 -11.82 -23.97 -41.63
CA ARG A 344 -11.24 -23.31 -40.43
C ARG A 344 -10.97 -21.81 -40.67
N PRO A 345 -11.74 -20.89 -40.07
CA PRO A 345 -11.57 -19.44 -40.26
C PRO A 345 -10.57 -18.81 -39.29
N HIS A 346 -9.33 -19.30 -39.22
CA HIS A 346 -8.52 -19.04 -38.01
C HIS A 346 -7.05 -18.72 -38.26
N ASP A 347 -6.77 -17.58 -38.89
CA ASP A 347 -5.55 -16.84 -38.55
C ASP A 347 -5.63 -16.42 -37.07
N GLY A 348 -4.49 -16.38 -36.36
CA GLY A 348 -4.47 -15.96 -34.96
C GLY A 348 -3.20 -16.33 -34.20
N ILE A 349 -3.24 -16.02 -32.91
CA ILE A 349 -2.10 -16.15 -32.00
C ILE A 349 -2.13 -17.51 -31.30
N GLU A 350 -0.99 -18.19 -31.35
CA GLU A 350 -0.76 -19.50 -30.73
C GLU A 350 0.51 -19.47 -29.87
N VAL A 351 0.57 -20.35 -28.87
CA VAL A 351 1.77 -20.60 -28.08
C VAL A 351 2.20 -22.04 -28.25
N ALA A 352 3.42 -22.24 -28.72
CA ALA A 352 4.07 -23.54 -28.74
C ALA A 352 4.87 -23.74 -27.43
N HIS A 353 4.49 -24.75 -26.66
CA HIS A 353 5.18 -25.18 -25.44
C HIS A 353 6.08 -26.39 -25.75
N TYR A 354 7.37 -26.15 -25.83
CA TYR A 354 8.42 -27.15 -25.98
C TYR A 354 8.88 -27.60 -24.59
N LYS A 355 8.63 -28.87 -24.26
CA LYS A 355 9.23 -29.53 -23.09
C LYS A 355 10.47 -30.27 -23.54
N ILE A 356 11.63 -29.92 -22.98
CA ILE A 356 12.95 -30.39 -23.40
C ILE A 356 13.56 -31.15 -22.24
N GLU A 357 13.52 -32.48 -22.35
CA GLU A 357 14.07 -33.40 -21.35
C GLU A 357 15.36 -34.03 -21.88
N ASN A 358 16.46 -33.85 -21.14
CA ASN A 358 17.78 -34.42 -21.46
C ASN A 358 18.27 -34.15 -22.89
N LEU A 359 17.80 -33.07 -23.54
CA LEU A 359 18.15 -32.63 -24.91
C LEU A 359 17.83 -33.60 -26.05
N LYS A 360 17.39 -34.81 -25.72
CA LYS A 360 17.03 -35.88 -26.67
C LYS A 360 15.53 -35.97 -26.87
N ASN A 361 14.76 -35.61 -25.84
CA ASN A 361 13.31 -35.70 -25.86
C ASN A 361 12.73 -34.29 -25.89
N VAL A 362 12.31 -33.84 -27.07
CA VAL A 362 11.59 -32.58 -27.24
C VAL A 362 10.16 -32.89 -27.61
N THR A 363 9.22 -32.55 -26.74
CA THR A 363 7.78 -32.64 -27.02
C THR A 363 7.20 -31.24 -27.18
N VAL A 364 6.32 -31.05 -28.16
CA VAL A 364 5.72 -29.74 -28.45
C VAL A 364 4.21 -29.83 -28.28
N ASN A 365 3.67 -28.99 -27.39
CA ASN A 365 2.24 -28.81 -27.21
C ASN A 365 1.82 -27.46 -27.78
N TRP A 366 0.72 -27.44 -28.53
CA TRP A 366 0.22 -26.23 -29.17
C TRP A 366 -1.01 -25.72 -28.43
N HIS A 367 -0.96 -24.45 -28.05
CA HIS A 367 -1.96 -23.79 -27.25
C HIS A 367 -2.53 -22.62 -28.01
N ARG A 368 -3.84 -22.66 -28.30
CA ARG A 368 -4.50 -21.58 -29.00
C ARG A 368 -5.02 -20.55 -27.99
N ILE A 369 -4.61 -19.30 -28.18
CA ILE A 369 -4.92 -18.19 -27.25
C ILE A 369 -5.62 -17.01 -27.94
N ASP A 370 -6.04 -17.18 -29.19
CA ASP A 370 -6.69 -16.13 -29.98
C ASP A 370 -8.00 -15.63 -29.36
N SER A 371 -8.75 -16.50 -28.66
CA SER A 371 -9.97 -16.13 -27.94
C SER A 371 -9.73 -15.08 -26.87
N LEU A 372 -8.56 -15.12 -26.20
CA LEU A 372 -8.15 -14.13 -25.20
C LEU A 372 -7.71 -12.82 -25.86
N CYS A 373 -7.16 -12.88 -27.07
CA CYS A 373 -6.72 -11.71 -27.83
C CYS A 373 -7.87 -11.03 -28.61
N ARG A 374 -9.07 -11.63 -28.63
CA ARG A 374 -10.27 -11.18 -29.38
C ARG A 374 -11.46 -10.81 -28.47
N LYS A 375 -11.20 -10.22 -27.30
CA LYS A 375 -12.26 -9.90 -26.31
C LYS A 375 -13.31 -8.87 -26.75
N SER A 376 -13.11 -8.14 -27.85
CA SER A 376 -14.08 -7.11 -28.29
C SER A 376 -14.91 -7.57 -29.50
N PRO A 377 -16.26 -7.46 -29.45
CA PRO A 377 -17.14 -7.75 -30.59
C PRO A 377 -16.91 -6.81 -31.79
N ASN A 378 -16.10 -5.77 -31.64
CA ASN A 378 -15.78 -4.80 -32.68
C ASN A 378 -14.57 -5.18 -33.57
N ASN A 379 -14.16 -6.46 -33.59
CA ASN A 379 -13.17 -7.01 -34.53
C ASN A 379 -11.75 -6.40 -34.50
N ASN A 380 -11.40 -5.61 -33.49
CA ASN A 380 -10.02 -5.14 -33.32
C ASN A 380 -9.23 -6.19 -32.53
N GLU A 381 -8.41 -6.97 -33.23
CA GLU A 381 -7.45 -7.89 -32.63
C GLU A 381 -6.51 -7.11 -31.69
N ILE A 382 -6.44 -7.54 -30.44
CA ILE A 382 -5.51 -6.99 -29.47
C ILE A 382 -4.17 -7.73 -29.70
N PRO A 383 -3.08 -7.03 -30.06
CA PRO A 383 -1.81 -7.69 -30.31
C PRO A 383 -1.23 -8.25 -29.01
N LEU A 384 -0.84 -9.52 -29.00
CA LEU A 384 0.01 -10.06 -27.94
C LEU A 384 1.38 -9.42 -28.03
N LEU A 385 1.88 -8.92 -26.91
CA LEU A 385 3.17 -8.23 -26.85
C LEU A 385 4.26 -9.14 -26.31
N ASP A 386 3.96 -9.94 -25.28
CA ASP A 386 4.92 -10.86 -24.68
C ASP A 386 4.23 -11.98 -23.88
N ILE A 387 4.99 -12.98 -23.44
CA ILE A 387 4.56 -14.08 -22.56
C ILE A 387 5.56 -14.32 -21.44
N TYR A 388 5.04 -14.67 -20.27
CA TYR A 388 5.87 -15.05 -19.11
C TYR A 388 5.30 -16.30 -18.46
N ALA A 389 6.13 -17.31 -18.26
CA ALA A 389 5.73 -18.46 -17.46
C ALA A 389 6.03 -18.20 -15.98
N ASP A 390 5.08 -18.55 -15.12
CA ASP A 390 5.29 -18.54 -13.68
C ASP A 390 6.42 -19.50 -13.28
N GLN A 391 7.09 -19.21 -12.17
CA GLN A 391 8.19 -20.01 -11.61
C GLN A 391 7.80 -21.48 -11.38
N TYR A 392 6.50 -21.76 -11.22
CA TYR A 392 5.96 -23.10 -11.04
C TYR A 392 5.42 -23.75 -12.32
N ASN A 393 5.55 -23.09 -13.48
CA ASN A 393 5.06 -23.55 -14.79
C ASN A 393 3.55 -23.91 -14.81
N ARG A 394 2.75 -23.28 -13.95
CA ARG A 394 1.29 -23.53 -13.87
C ARG A 394 0.51 -22.90 -15.03
N GLY A 395 1.08 -21.89 -15.66
CA GLY A 395 0.47 -21.14 -16.76
C GLY A 395 1.37 -20.02 -17.27
N LEU A 396 0.85 -19.24 -18.22
CA LEU A 396 1.48 -18.08 -18.81
C LEU A 396 0.72 -16.82 -18.42
N LYS A 397 1.44 -15.78 -18.02
CA LYS A 397 0.96 -14.41 -18.12
C LYS A 397 1.13 -13.96 -19.57
N LEU A 398 0.03 -13.68 -20.24
CA LEU A 398 -0.03 -13.08 -21.57
C LEU A 398 -0.04 -11.57 -21.41
N VAL A 399 0.90 -10.87 -22.01
CA VAL A 399 0.94 -9.41 -21.92
C VAL A 399 0.29 -8.78 -23.14
N LEU A 400 -0.78 -8.03 -22.88
CA LEU A 400 -1.54 -7.26 -23.87
C LEU A 400 -1.27 -5.76 -23.67
N PRO A 401 -1.60 -4.87 -24.62
CA PRO A 401 -1.25 -3.45 -24.56
C PRO A 401 -1.83 -2.66 -23.38
N ASN A 402 -2.81 -3.19 -22.66
CA ASN A 402 -3.42 -2.51 -21.51
C ASN A 402 -3.74 -3.44 -20.34
N GLU A 403 -3.44 -4.74 -20.45
CA GLU A 403 -3.78 -5.73 -19.42
C GLU A 403 -2.82 -6.93 -19.47
N VAL A 404 -2.73 -7.65 -18.36
CA VAL A 404 -2.04 -8.93 -18.26
C VAL A 404 -3.10 -9.99 -18.02
N GLU A 405 -3.07 -11.06 -18.80
CA GLU A 405 -4.06 -12.12 -18.74
C GLU A 405 -3.41 -13.45 -18.41
N TRP A 406 -4.01 -14.20 -17.50
CA TRP A 406 -3.51 -15.51 -17.15
C TRP A 406 -4.05 -16.58 -18.11
N TYR A 407 -3.16 -17.36 -18.69
CA TYR A 407 -3.47 -18.50 -19.56
C TYR A 407 -2.91 -19.79 -18.98
N GLN A 408 -3.81 -20.71 -18.65
CA GLN A 408 -3.44 -22.01 -18.14
C GLN A 408 -3.06 -22.96 -19.30
N ILE A 409 -1.80 -23.40 -19.35
CA ILE A 409 -1.25 -24.23 -20.43
C ILE A 409 -1.73 -25.69 -20.31
N SER A 410 -1.96 -26.18 -19.10
CA SER A 410 -2.54 -27.51 -18.89
C SER A 410 -3.65 -27.42 -17.85
N PRO A 411 -4.86 -27.95 -18.12
CA PRO A 411 -5.76 -28.29 -17.03
C PRO A 411 -4.96 -29.24 -16.14
N LEU A 412 -4.80 -28.88 -14.87
CA LEU A 412 -4.28 -29.83 -13.89
C LEU A 412 -5.12 -31.11 -14.07
N PRO A 413 -4.50 -32.31 -14.15
CA PRO A 413 -5.29 -33.52 -14.10
C PRO A 413 -6.11 -33.44 -12.83
N LEU A 414 -7.43 -33.30 -12.98
CA LEU A 414 -8.40 -33.24 -11.89
C LEU A 414 -8.44 -34.55 -11.07
N ASP A 415 -7.62 -35.54 -11.44
CA ASP A 415 -7.63 -36.91 -10.93
C ASP A 415 -6.27 -37.37 -10.37
N SER A 416 -5.28 -36.50 -10.14
CA SER A 416 -4.24 -36.85 -9.18
C SER A 416 -4.80 -36.55 -7.79
N ASP A 417 -5.08 -37.61 -7.02
CA ASP A 417 -5.33 -37.61 -5.56
C ASP A 417 -4.13 -37.06 -4.76
N ASP A 418 -3.52 -35.97 -5.22
CA ASP A 418 -2.63 -35.15 -4.43
C ASP A 418 -3.52 -34.19 -3.65
N ASP A 419 -3.86 -34.61 -2.42
CA ASP A 419 -4.38 -33.83 -1.28
C ASP A 419 -3.48 -32.60 -0.91
N ASP A 420 -2.70 -32.07 -1.85
CA ASP A 420 -1.60 -31.15 -1.64
C ASP A 420 -2.06 -29.67 -1.69
N ASP A 421 -3.35 -29.43 -1.96
CA ASP A 421 -4.00 -28.12 -1.80
C ASP A 421 -4.19 -27.77 -0.32
N ILE A 422 -4.46 -28.75 0.55
CA ILE A 422 -4.60 -28.52 2.00
C ILE A 422 -3.24 -28.81 2.66
N PRO A 423 -2.71 -27.90 3.49
CA PRO A 423 -1.47 -28.18 4.21
C PRO A 423 -1.58 -29.46 5.04
N SER A 424 -0.57 -30.33 4.93
CA SER A 424 -0.45 -31.47 5.82
C SER A 424 0.14 -31.02 7.15
N PHE A 425 -0.53 -31.36 8.26
CA PHE A 425 -0.02 -31.10 9.60
C PHE A 425 1.39 -31.69 9.78
N GLU A 426 1.63 -32.95 9.37
CA GLU A 426 2.96 -33.59 9.55
C GLU A 426 4.05 -32.98 8.65
N LYS A 427 3.68 -32.41 7.50
CA LYS A 427 4.63 -31.74 6.60
C LYS A 427 5.21 -30.47 7.23
N TRP A 428 4.37 -29.69 7.90
CA TRP A 428 4.73 -28.37 8.45
C TRP A 428 5.03 -28.38 9.95
N PHE A 429 4.34 -29.24 10.68
CA PHE A 429 4.42 -29.41 12.13
C PHE A 429 4.78 -30.85 12.54
N GLY A 430 5.28 -31.70 11.64
CA GLY A 430 5.75 -33.05 12.01
C GLY A 430 7.27 -33.17 12.17
N LYS A 431 8.05 -32.40 11.40
CA LYS A 431 9.52 -32.48 11.33
C LYS A 431 10.27 -31.57 12.29
N LEU A 432 9.61 -30.65 12.99
CA LEU A 432 10.29 -29.82 13.99
C LEU A 432 10.72 -30.74 15.16
N GLU A 433 11.73 -30.35 15.93
CA GLU A 433 12.28 -31.14 17.05
C GLU A 433 11.29 -31.17 18.24
N PHE A 434 10.09 -31.70 18.03
CA PHE A 434 8.91 -31.67 18.89
C PHE A 434 8.99 -32.55 20.14
N ASN A 435 10.12 -33.19 20.39
CA ASN A 435 10.09 -34.38 21.24
C ASN A 435 9.93 -34.07 22.73
N HIS A 436 10.12 -32.82 23.21
CA HIS A 436 10.05 -32.55 24.66
C HIS A 436 9.39 -31.22 25.11
N LEU A 437 9.11 -30.27 24.23
CA LEU A 437 8.46 -29.00 24.58
C LEU A 437 7.37 -28.72 23.54
N GLY A 438 6.14 -28.47 24.00
CA GLY A 438 5.03 -28.05 23.13
C GLY A 438 5.33 -26.72 22.41
N PRO A 439 4.42 -26.28 21.53
CA PRO A 439 4.63 -25.09 20.69
C PRO A 439 4.97 -23.83 21.45
N TYR A 440 4.23 -23.64 22.54
CA TYR A 440 4.35 -22.54 23.45
C TYR A 440 4.81 -23.11 24.80
N ASN A 441 5.97 -22.67 25.26
CA ASN A 441 6.44 -23.04 26.60
C ASN A 441 5.63 -22.28 27.67
N ILE A 442 5.75 -22.68 28.93
CA ILE A 442 5.01 -22.07 30.06
C ILE A 442 5.23 -20.55 30.15
N GLU A 443 6.43 -20.08 29.79
CA GLU A 443 6.77 -18.65 29.78
C GLU A 443 6.01 -17.92 28.67
N SER A 444 6.00 -18.45 27.45
CA SER A 444 5.31 -17.85 26.30
C SER A 444 3.80 -17.84 26.51
N ILE A 445 3.22 -18.88 27.13
CA ILE A 445 1.80 -18.90 27.50
C ILE A 445 1.49 -17.80 28.53
N LYS A 446 2.37 -17.61 29.52
CA LYS A 446 2.22 -16.51 30.50
C LYS A 446 2.30 -15.15 29.83
N ASP A 447 3.25 -14.96 28.92
CA ASP A 447 3.43 -13.70 28.18
C ASP A 447 2.21 -13.39 27.31
N ILE A 448 1.72 -14.38 26.54
CA ILE A 448 0.50 -14.25 25.72
C ILE A 448 -0.71 -13.88 26.59
N ASN A 449 -0.88 -14.54 27.74
CA ASN A 449 -2.00 -14.24 28.63
C ASN A 449 -1.86 -12.86 29.29
N ALA A 450 -0.65 -12.44 29.66
CA ALA A 450 -0.40 -11.11 30.20
C ALA A 450 -0.67 -10.01 29.15
N GLN A 451 -0.29 -10.25 27.90
CA GLN A 451 -0.62 -9.36 26.77
C GLN A 451 -2.13 -9.33 26.51
N ARG A 452 -2.79 -10.49 26.54
CA ARG A 452 -4.24 -10.59 26.37
C ARG A 452 -4.98 -9.79 27.45
N GLU A 453 -4.61 -9.95 28.72
CA GLU A 453 -5.16 -9.17 29.85
C GLU A 453 -4.92 -7.66 29.66
N LYS A 454 -3.72 -7.28 29.21
CA LYS A 454 -3.37 -5.88 28.91
C LYS A 454 -4.25 -5.27 27.81
N TYR A 455 -4.63 -6.04 26.79
CA TYR A 455 -5.35 -5.56 25.62
C TYR A 455 -6.85 -5.90 25.62
N GLU A 456 -7.53 -5.75 26.77
CA GLU A 456 -8.98 -5.98 26.92
C GLU A 456 -9.40 -7.46 26.69
N ASP A 457 -8.62 -8.41 27.23
CA ASP A 457 -8.85 -9.86 27.15
C ASP A 457 -8.89 -10.44 25.72
N GLU A 458 -8.27 -9.77 24.75
CA GLU A 458 -8.29 -10.19 23.35
C GLU A 458 -7.06 -9.68 22.57
N LEU A 459 -6.40 -10.56 21.82
CA LEU A 459 -5.28 -10.27 20.92
C LEU A 459 -5.73 -10.14 19.44
N MET A 460 -4.83 -9.70 18.56
CA MET A 460 -5.11 -9.64 17.12
C MET A 460 -5.26 -11.04 16.51
N ILE A 461 -4.48 -12.03 16.95
CA ILE A 461 -4.69 -13.44 16.56
C ILE A 461 -6.06 -13.97 16.96
N ASP A 462 -6.60 -13.54 18.10
CA ASP A 462 -7.93 -13.94 18.55
C ASP A 462 -9.00 -13.43 17.56
N LYS A 463 -8.82 -12.24 16.97
CA LYS A 463 -9.67 -11.72 15.87
C LYS A 463 -9.56 -12.54 14.58
N LEU A 464 -8.38 -13.06 14.26
CA LEU A 464 -8.21 -13.94 13.09
C LEU A 464 -8.92 -15.28 13.32
N LEU A 465 -8.82 -15.85 14.51
CA LEU A 465 -9.49 -17.11 14.87
C LEU A 465 -11.02 -16.95 14.97
N GLU A 466 -11.50 -15.83 15.49
CA GLU A 466 -12.93 -15.48 15.54
C GLU A 466 -13.55 -15.41 14.13
N LYS A 467 -12.81 -14.86 13.15
CA LYS A 467 -13.22 -14.80 11.74
C LYS A 467 -13.52 -16.19 11.15
N GLU A 468 -12.73 -17.19 11.55
CA GLU A 468 -12.90 -18.60 11.14
C GLU A 468 -13.85 -19.39 12.05
N SER A 469 -14.56 -18.73 12.97
CA SER A 469 -15.50 -19.37 13.92
C SER A 469 -14.84 -20.46 14.78
N ILE A 470 -13.58 -20.22 15.18
CA ILE A 470 -12.83 -21.07 16.10
C ILE A 470 -12.97 -20.52 17.52
N ASP A 471 -13.25 -21.39 18.48
CA ASP A 471 -13.23 -21.00 19.89
C ASP A 471 -11.78 -20.91 20.40
N TYR A 472 -11.18 -19.74 20.18
CA TYR A 472 -9.78 -19.51 20.50
C TYR A 472 -9.47 -19.58 22.00
N LYS A 473 -10.46 -19.37 22.88
CA LYS A 473 -10.23 -19.31 24.34
C LYS A 473 -9.83 -20.65 24.92
N GLU A 474 -10.31 -21.74 24.33
CA GLU A 474 -9.99 -23.10 24.78
C GLU A 474 -8.77 -23.68 24.06
N ILE A 475 -8.44 -23.18 22.86
CA ILE A 475 -7.54 -23.86 21.92
C ILE A 475 -6.22 -23.09 21.68
N TYR A 476 -6.20 -21.77 21.92
CA TYR A 476 -5.01 -20.93 21.72
C TYR A 476 -4.59 -20.19 23.00
N PRO A 477 -3.30 -20.29 23.43
CA PRO A 477 -2.19 -20.96 22.74
C PRO A 477 -2.12 -22.49 23.00
N PRO A 478 -1.79 -23.31 21.98
CA PRO A 478 -1.69 -24.76 22.13
C PRO A 478 -0.51 -25.18 23.03
N GLN A 479 -0.80 -25.98 24.06
CA GLN A 479 0.20 -26.38 25.08
C GLN A 479 0.97 -27.65 24.69
N SER A 480 0.38 -28.48 23.83
CA SER A 480 0.95 -29.75 23.36
C SER A 480 0.85 -29.88 21.83
N LYS A 481 1.60 -30.83 21.26
CA LYS A 481 1.47 -31.20 19.83
C LYS A 481 0.03 -31.64 19.50
N SER A 482 -0.66 -32.27 20.46
CA SER A 482 -2.07 -32.67 20.30
C SER A 482 -2.98 -31.45 20.20
N ASP A 483 -2.77 -30.44 21.04
CA ASP A 483 -3.60 -29.22 21.03
C ASP A 483 -3.40 -28.43 19.73
N LEU A 484 -2.16 -28.35 19.25
CA LEU A 484 -1.86 -27.73 17.96
C LEU A 484 -2.50 -28.49 16.79
N LYS A 485 -2.49 -29.83 16.85
CA LYS A 485 -3.19 -30.66 15.86
C LYS A 485 -4.70 -30.44 15.91
N ASN A 486 -5.28 -30.34 17.11
CA ASN A 486 -6.70 -30.02 17.28
C ASN A 486 -7.04 -28.64 16.68
N LEU A 487 -6.22 -27.61 16.94
CA LEU A 487 -6.37 -26.28 16.33
C LEU A 487 -6.31 -26.35 14.80
N PHE A 488 -5.35 -27.10 14.27
CA PHE A 488 -5.16 -27.30 12.84
C PHE A 488 -6.38 -28.00 12.21
N ASP A 489 -6.83 -29.11 12.80
CA ASP A 489 -7.97 -29.88 12.33
C ASP A 489 -9.26 -29.05 12.42
N GLU A 490 -9.44 -28.26 13.48
CA GLU A 490 -10.58 -27.36 13.61
C GLU A 490 -10.60 -26.28 12.52
N LEU A 491 -9.44 -25.68 12.24
CA LEU A 491 -9.30 -24.67 11.19
C LEU A 491 -9.71 -25.21 9.82
N PHE A 492 -9.40 -26.46 9.47
CA PHE A 492 -9.71 -27.04 8.16
C PHE A 492 -11.01 -27.85 8.10
N SER A 493 -11.67 -28.14 9.24
CA SER A 493 -12.88 -28.98 9.28
C SER A 493 -14.19 -28.26 8.96
N LYS A 494 -14.34 -26.97 9.31
CA LYS A 494 -15.64 -26.28 9.32
C LYS A 494 -16.06 -25.64 8.00
N ASN A 495 -15.11 -25.26 7.11
CA ASN A 495 -15.45 -24.57 5.86
C ASN A 495 -14.32 -24.71 4.81
N LYS A 496 -14.64 -24.88 3.52
CA LYS A 496 -13.60 -25.02 2.46
C LYS A 496 -13.42 -23.77 1.60
N GLU A 497 -14.28 -22.75 1.75
CA GLU A 497 -14.38 -21.66 0.78
C GLU A 497 -13.35 -20.53 1.00
N ASP A 498 -12.79 -20.37 2.21
CA ASP A 498 -11.86 -19.28 2.54
C ASP A 498 -10.48 -19.79 3.00
N LEU A 499 -9.76 -20.40 2.06
CA LEU A 499 -8.44 -21.00 2.34
C LEU A 499 -7.36 -19.95 2.66
N VAL A 500 -7.52 -18.73 2.15
CA VAL A 500 -6.51 -17.67 2.28
C VAL A 500 -6.34 -17.24 3.74
N TRP A 501 -7.44 -17.05 4.47
CA TRP A 501 -7.38 -16.69 5.90
C TRP A 501 -6.85 -17.82 6.77
N LYS A 502 -7.20 -19.06 6.45
CA LYS A 502 -6.66 -20.25 7.12
C LYS A 502 -5.15 -20.34 6.93
N TYR A 503 -4.67 -20.11 5.73
CA TYR A 503 -3.23 -20.04 5.47
C TYR A 503 -2.58 -18.87 6.20
N GLY A 504 -3.25 -17.71 6.26
CA GLY A 504 -2.81 -16.57 7.09
C GLY A 504 -2.64 -16.93 8.57
N ILE A 505 -3.57 -17.67 9.17
CA ILE A 505 -3.47 -18.14 10.56
C ILE A 505 -2.31 -19.13 10.73
N ILE A 506 -2.15 -20.10 9.82
CA ILE A 506 -1.01 -21.02 9.87
C ILE A 506 0.31 -20.28 9.73
N TYR A 507 0.36 -19.28 8.84
CA TYR A 507 1.52 -18.40 8.68
C TYR A 507 1.82 -17.61 9.95
N TYR A 508 0.80 -17.06 10.63
CA TYR A 508 0.95 -16.43 11.96
C TYR A 508 1.59 -17.41 12.92
N LEU A 509 1.03 -18.62 13.09
CA LEU A 509 1.53 -19.63 14.04
C LEU A 509 2.98 -20.04 13.75
N LEU A 510 3.32 -20.22 12.48
CA LEU A 510 4.70 -20.54 12.05
C LEU A 510 5.67 -19.37 12.30
N LYS A 511 5.20 -18.13 12.14
CA LYS A 511 6.01 -16.92 12.37
C LYS A 511 6.23 -16.66 13.85
N ASP A 512 5.19 -16.90 14.64
CA ASP A 512 5.19 -16.75 16.10
C ASP A 512 6.21 -17.66 16.78
N TRP A 513 6.56 -18.74 16.09
CA TRP A 513 7.59 -19.66 16.50
C TRP A 513 9.00 -19.14 16.24
N LYS A 514 9.71 -18.80 17.33
CA LYS A 514 11.04 -18.17 17.35
C LYS A 514 12.18 -18.96 16.69
N PHE A 515 11.98 -20.22 16.31
CA PHE A 515 13.08 -21.10 15.90
C PHE A 515 13.35 -21.15 14.40
N ILE A 516 12.39 -20.85 13.51
CA ILE A 516 12.66 -20.93 12.07
C ILE A 516 11.82 -19.95 11.22
N HIS A 517 12.22 -18.67 11.16
CA HIS A 517 11.66 -17.67 10.23
C HIS A 517 11.60 -18.16 8.76
N LYS A 518 12.49 -19.08 8.36
CA LYS A 518 12.50 -19.70 7.03
C LYS A 518 11.24 -20.54 6.76
N HIS A 519 10.62 -21.15 7.77
CA HIS A 519 9.44 -22.02 7.58
C HIS A 519 8.17 -21.24 7.26
N SER A 520 7.93 -20.11 7.94
CA SER A 520 6.77 -19.25 7.62
C SER A 520 6.91 -18.66 6.21
N GLN A 521 8.11 -18.25 5.80
CA GLN A 521 8.37 -17.79 4.43
C GLN A 521 8.20 -18.89 3.38
N MET A 522 8.69 -20.11 3.65
CA MET A 522 8.46 -21.27 2.77
C MET A 522 6.97 -21.63 2.67
N PHE A 523 6.23 -21.52 3.76
CA PHE A 523 4.78 -21.75 3.79
C PHE A 523 4.04 -20.72 2.94
N ALA A 524 4.33 -19.43 3.14
CA ALA A 524 3.75 -18.34 2.37
C ALA A 524 4.02 -18.49 0.87
N ALA A 525 5.25 -18.86 0.49
CA ALA A 525 5.62 -19.11 -0.90
C ALA A 525 4.91 -20.34 -1.52
N ARG A 526 4.72 -21.41 -0.74
CA ARG A 526 4.09 -22.66 -1.22
C ARG A 526 2.58 -22.52 -1.42
N TYR A 527 1.88 -21.91 -0.47
CA TYR A 527 0.42 -21.79 -0.47
C TYR A 527 -0.10 -20.46 -1.03
N LEU A 528 0.79 -19.69 -1.66
CA LEU A 528 0.45 -18.41 -2.29
C LEU A 528 -0.32 -17.47 -1.33
N ILE A 529 0.13 -17.41 -0.07
CA ILE A 529 -0.23 -16.31 0.86
C ILE A 529 0.37 -14.98 0.34
N SER A 530 1.07 -15.04 -0.80
CA SER A 530 1.66 -13.96 -1.56
C SER A 530 0.68 -13.01 -2.24
N SER A 531 -0.62 -12.99 -1.90
CA SER A 531 -1.30 -11.70 -1.95
C SER A 531 -0.63 -10.86 -0.87
N GLN A 532 0.29 -9.96 -1.26
CA GLN A 532 1.05 -9.13 -0.32
C GLN A 532 0.15 -8.54 0.78
N GLU A 533 -1.11 -8.26 0.44
CA GLU A 533 -2.23 -7.93 1.33
C GLU A 533 -2.30 -8.81 2.60
N VAL A 534 -2.46 -10.14 2.49
CA VAL A 534 -2.74 -10.99 3.66
C VAL A 534 -1.48 -11.18 4.50
N GLN A 535 -0.33 -11.34 3.85
CA GLN A 535 0.94 -11.45 4.55
C GLN A 535 1.27 -10.17 5.34
N ILE A 536 1.15 -8.99 4.73
CA ILE A 536 1.39 -7.69 5.40
C ILE A 536 0.42 -7.49 6.56
N PHE A 537 -0.86 -7.82 6.36
CA PHE A 537 -1.88 -7.70 7.40
C PHE A 537 -1.61 -8.63 8.58
N VAL A 538 -1.34 -9.92 8.34
CA VAL A 538 -1.01 -10.89 9.40
C VAL A 538 0.30 -10.52 10.08
N ASP A 539 1.30 -10.05 9.34
CA ASP A 539 2.55 -9.57 9.90
C ASP A 539 2.34 -8.36 10.83
N GLY A 540 1.42 -7.46 10.47
CA GLY A 540 1.03 -6.33 11.29
C GLY A 540 0.28 -6.75 12.56
N CYS A 541 -0.64 -7.71 12.46
CA CYS A 541 -1.33 -8.31 13.61
C CYS A 541 -0.32 -8.94 14.58
N TRP A 542 0.59 -9.76 14.05
CA TRP A 542 1.66 -10.39 14.82
C TRP A 542 2.55 -9.35 15.52
N ALA A 543 2.90 -8.27 14.81
CA ALA A 543 3.72 -7.20 15.39
C ALA A 543 3.03 -6.49 16.56
N LEU A 544 1.71 -6.24 16.48
CA LEU A 544 0.95 -5.63 17.58
C LEU A 544 0.88 -6.55 18.80
N ASP A 545 0.60 -7.84 18.61
CA ASP A 545 0.57 -8.82 19.69
C ASP A 545 1.95 -8.89 20.40
N HIS A 546 3.04 -8.70 19.66
CA HIS A 546 4.42 -8.76 20.18
C HIS A 546 5.01 -7.41 20.62
N GLU A 547 4.18 -6.38 20.81
CA GLU A 547 4.60 -5.03 21.22
C GLU A 547 5.62 -4.36 20.26
N ARG A 548 5.64 -4.79 18.99
CA ARG A 548 6.46 -4.19 17.93
C ARG A 548 5.65 -3.11 17.20
N PHE A 549 5.42 -2.00 17.89
CA PHE A 549 4.48 -0.97 17.44
C PHE A 549 4.90 -0.26 16.15
N ASP A 550 6.19 0.01 15.93
CA ASP A 550 6.68 0.59 14.67
C ASP A 550 6.39 -0.32 13.47
N ASP A 551 6.70 -1.62 13.63
CA ASP A 551 6.45 -2.67 12.65
C ASP A 551 4.95 -2.82 12.35
N GLY A 552 4.11 -2.76 13.39
CA GLY A 552 2.66 -2.85 13.29
C GLY A 552 2.06 -1.62 12.60
N LEU A 553 2.51 -0.41 12.97
CA LEU A 553 2.08 0.83 12.33
C LEU A 553 2.42 0.83 10.85
N GLY A 554 3.66 0.50 10.48
CA GLY A 554 4.10 0.49 9.09
C GLY A 554 3.27 -0.44 8.21
N ARG A 555 2.99 -1.65 8.71
CA ARG A 555 2.25 -2.67 7.95
C ARG A 555 0.74 -2.43 7.89
N LEU A 556 0.12 -2.10 9.02
CA LEU A 556 -1.34 -1.92 9.09
C LEU A 556 -1.82 -0.59 8.48
N SER A 557 -0.90 0.38 8.36
CA SER A 557 -1.17 1.63 7.64
C SER A 557 -1.00 1.52 6.12
N ASP A 558 -0.48 0.40 5.61
CA ASP A 558 -0.25 0.22 4.19
C ASP A 558 -1.58 0.28 3.40
N PRO A 559 -1.67 1.05 2.30
CA PRO A 559 -2.87 1.08 1.46
C PRO A 559 -3.33 -0.28 0.95
N ILE A 560 -2.40 -1.22 0.76
CA ILE A 560 -2.62 -2.57 0.25
C ILE A 560 -3.54 -3.36 1.21
N VAL A 561 -3.38 -3.22 2.53
CA VAL A 561 -4.19 -3.95 3.53
C VAL A 561 -5.57 -3.34 3.79
N LYS A 562 -5.92 -2.22 3.15
CA LYS A 562 -7.17 -1.49 3.41
C LYS A 562 -8.42 -2.34 3.20
N LYS A 563 -8.48 -3.12 2.10
CA LYS A 563 -9.62 -3.98 1.79
C LYS A 563 -9.80 -5.10 2.82
N LEU A 564 -8.70 -5.65 3.33
CA LEU A 564 -8.72 -6.73 4.31
C LEU A 564 -9.22 -6.25 5.67
N LEU A 565 -8.73 -5.10 6.14
CA LEU A 565 -9.16 -4.52 7.42
C LEU A 565 -10.68 -4.25 7.44
N LEU A 566 -11.29 -3.88 6.31
CA LEU A 566 -12.75 -3.73 6.20
C LEU A 566 -13.54 -5.04 6.42
N GLN A 567 -12.90 -6.20 6.33
CA GLN A 567 -13.54 -7.49 6.59
C GLN A 567 -13.63 -7.85 8.08
N PHE A 568 -12.98 -7.07 8.94
CA PHE A 568 -12.97 -7.25 10.40
C PHE A 568 -13.72 -6.09 11.08
N PRO A 569 -14.86 -6.36 11.72
CA PRO A 569 -15.59 -5.34 12.46
C PRO A 569 -14.74 -4.75 13.58
N ARG A 570 -14.71 -3.41 13.67
CA ARG A 570 -14.06 -2.64 14.75
C ARG A 570 -12.55 -2.85 14.93
N ILE A 571 -11.86 -3.35 13.91
CA ILE A 571 -10.42 -3.61 13.98
C ILE A 571 -9.60 -2.32 14.10
N ASP A 572 -10.05 -1.24 13.46
CA ASP A 572 -9.39 0.07 13.52
C ASP A 572 -9.44 0.64 14.96
N GLU A 573 -10.58 0.51 15.65
CA GLU A 573 -10.73 0.90 17.05
C GLU A 573 -9.82 0.06 17.96
N LYS A 574 -9.71 -1.25 17.71
CA LYS A 574 -8.82 -2.15 18.46
C LYS A 574 -7.35 -1.73 18.31
N ILE A 575 -6.89 -1.47 17.08
CA ILE A 575 -5.52 -1.03 16.79
C ILE A 575 -5.21 0.30 17.50
N MET A 576 -6.13 1.26 17.44
CA MET A 576 -5.99 2.54 18.15
C MET A 576 -5.90 2.36 19.66
N LYS A 577 -6.75 1.51 20.25
CA LYS A 577 -6.70 1.19 21.68
C LYS A 577 -5.38 0.55 22.09
N ILE A 578 -4.86 -0.40 21.30
CA ILE A 578 -3.56 -1.04 21.56
C ILE A 578 -2.45 0.00 21.65
N PHE A 579 -2.39 0.95 20.71
CA PHE A 579 -1.41 2.05 20.75
C PHE A 579 -1.59 2.96 21.97
N LEU A 580 -2.82 3.29 22.35
CA LEU A 580 -3.10 4.14 23.52
C LEU A 580 -2.78 3.46 24.85
N ILE A 581 -3.16 2.18 25.03
CA ILE A 581 -2.85 1.37 26.21
C ILE A 581 -1.34 1.22 26.37
N SER A 582 -0.62 1.08 25.25
CA SER A 582 0.83 0.92 25.23
C SER A 582 1.61 2.23 25.38
N SER A 583 0.92 3.35 25.66
CA SER A 583 1.54 4.68 25.78
C SER A 583 2.27 5.15 24.51
N CYS A 584 1.74 4.78 23.34
CA CYS A 584 2.21 5.21 22.01
C CYS A 584 1.16 6.10 21.30
N PRO A 585 0.78 7.26 21.85
CA PRO A 585 -0.25 8.12 21.27
C PRO A 585 0.16 8.72 19.92
N ASP A 586 1.46 8.86 19.64
CA ASP A 586 1.96 9.30 18.34
C ASP A 586 1.67 8.27 17.22
N HIS A 587 1.78 6.98 17.52
CA HIS A 587 1.44 5.88 16.61
C HIS A 587 -0.06 5.86 16.33
N ALA A 588 -0.89 6.04 17.35
CA ALA A 588 -2.33 6.17 17.20
C ALA A 588 -2.71 7.33 16.26
N LEU A 589 -2.09 8.51 16.44
CA LEU A 589 -2.32 9.66 15.56
C LEU A 589 -1.88 9.36 14.12
N LYS A 590 -0.65 8.85 13.92
CA LYS A 590 -0.14 8.48 12.59
C LYS A 590 -1.06 7.48 11.89
N TYR A 591 -1.46 6.41 12.58
CA TYR A 591 -2.38 5.40 12.06
C TYR A 591 -3.69 6.03 11.60
N SER A 592 -4.32 6.84 12.47
CA SER A 592 -5.60 7.50 12.17
C SER A 592 -5.53 8.43 10.95
N HIS A 593 -4.40 9.10 10.75
CA HIS A 593 -4.14 9.98 9.61
C HIS A 593 -3.85 9.21 8.32
N TYR A 594 -2.97 8.22 8.35
CA TYR A 594 -2.67 7.40 7.17
C TYR A 594 -3.90 6.69 6.63
N ARG A 595 -4.78 6.27 7.53
CA ARG A 595 -6.01 5.53 7.19
C ARG A 595 -7.21 6.41 6.90
N CYS A 596 -7.16 7.70 7.24
CA CYS A 596 -8.29 8.65 7.14
C CYS A 596 -9.57 8.16 7.84
N ILE A 597 -9.44 7.53 9.01
CA ILE A 597 -10.54 6.82 9.71
C ILE A 597 -11.16 7.61 10.87
N VAL A 598 -10.65 8.80 11.19
CA VAL A 598 -11.04 9.57 12.40
C VAL A 598 -12.56 9.72 12.59
N ARG A 599 -13.34 9.77 11.49
CA ARG A 599 -14.80 9.93 11.53
C ARG A 599 -15.60 8.65 11.20
N SER A 600 -14.97 7.47 11.26
CA SER A 600 -15.64 6.19 10.95
C SER A 600 -16.71 5.82 11.97
N SER A 601 -16.46 6.07 13.26
CA SER A 601 -17.36 5.78 14.37
C SER A 601 -17.18 6.80 15.51
N ILE A 602 -18.17 6.89 16.40
CA ILE A 602 -18.09 7.78 17.58
C ILE A 602 -16.96 7.32 18.51
N GLU A 603 -16.79 6.01 18.69
CA GLU A 603 -15.70 5.43 19.48
C GLU A 603 -14.34 5.81 18.90
N MET A 604 -14.18 5.73 17.57
CA MET A 604 -12.96 6.17 16.89
C MET A 604 -12.66 7.66 17.11
N MET A 605 -13.69 8.52 17.10
CA MET A 605 -13.53 9.95 17.41
C MET A 605 -13.10 10.18 18.87
N GLU A 606 -13.64 9.40 19.82
CA GLU A 606 -13.24 9.45 21.23
C GLU A 606 -11.78 9.00 21.43
N LEU A 607 -11.36 7.93 20.74
CA LEU A 607 -9.96 7.46 20.74
C LEU A 607 -9.02 8.47 20.09
N TYR A 608 -9.45 9.17 19.04
CA TYR A 608 -8.67 10.23 18.41
C TYR A 608 -8.47 11.44 19.33
N ILE A 609 -9.51 11.86 20.08
CA ILE A 609 -9.37 12.90 21.11
C ILE A 609 -8.37 12.48 22.19
N GLU A 610 -8.45 11.22 22.64
CA GLU A 610 -7.52 10.69 23.62
C GLU A 610 -6.07 10.67 23.09
N ALA A 611 -5.87 10.26 21.84
CA ALA A 611 -4.58 10.27 21.18
C ALA A 611 -4.00 11.68 21.04
N LEU A 612 -4.82 12.67 20.68
CA LEU A 612 -4.39 14.06 20.58
C LEU A 612 -3.86 14.57 21.92
N ILE A 613 -4.67 14.47 22.98
CA ILE A 613 -4.34 15.00 24.30
C ILE A 613 -3.10 14.32 24.87
N ARG A 614 -3.01 12.98 24.78
CA ARG A 614 -1.88 12.21 25.30
C ARG A 614 -0.59 12.37 24.50
N ASN A 615 -0.67 12.82 23.24
CA ASN A 615 0.52 13.05 22.43
C ASN A 615 1.25 14.35 22.81
N SER A 616 0.51 15.41 23.12
CA SER A 616 1.08 16.70 23.53
C SER A 616 0.04 17.58 24.21
N ILE A 617 0.45 18.30 25.25
CA ILE A 617 -0.38 19.28 25.96
C ILE A 617 -0.93 20.34 24.99
N LEU A 618 -0.15 20.76 23.99
CA LEU A 618 -0.57 21.77 23.01
C LEU A 618 -1.74 21.30 22.13
N ASN A 619 -1.98 19.99 22.04
CA ASN A 619 -3.07 19.43 21.25
C ASN A 619 -4.43 19.52 21.95
N VAL A 620 -4.49 19.93 23.23
CA VAL A 620 -5.76 20.16 23.95
C VAL A 620 -6.66 21.15 23.19
N ARG A 621 -6.06 22.19 22.59
CA ARG A 621 -6.77 23.15 21.73
C ARG A 621 -7.37 22.51 20.49
N GLU A 622 -6.61 21.66 19.81
CA GLU A 622 -7.10 20.95 18.62
C GLU A 622 -8.16 19.90 18.98
N ALA A 623 -8.05 19.24 20.13
CA ALA A 623 -9.07 18.32 20.64
C ALA A 623 -10.41 19.05 20.93
N LEU A 624 -10.37 20.22 21.58
CA LEU A 624 -11.56 21.04 21.81
C LEU A 624 -12.16 21.54 20.50
N LYS A 625 -11.33 22.00 19.57
CA LYS A 625 -11.76 22.42 18.23
C LYS A 625 -12.37 21.25 17.45
N PHE A 626 -11.82 20.05 17.55
CA PHE A 626 -12.37 18.85 16.93
C PHE A 626 -13.75 18.50 17.53
N SER A 627 -13.93 18.57 18.84
CA SER A 627 -15.25 18.44 19.48
C SER A 627 -16.26 19.46 18.93
N ARG A 628 -15.85 20.73 18.77
CA ARG A 628 -16.71 21.80 18.22
C ARG A 628 -17.09 21.60 16.76
N GLN A 629 -16.22 20.98 15.95
CA GLN A 629 -16.45 20.76 14.53
C GLN A 629 -17.40 19.60 14.25
N ASN A 630 -17.53 18.64 15.17
CA ASN A 630 -18.42 17.50 15.02
C ASN A 630 -19.78 17.77 15.69
N LYS A 631 -20.38 18.91 15.33
CA LYS A 631 -21.79 19.24 15.61
C LYS A 631 -22.61 18.82 14.38
N SER A 632 -23.49 17.84 14.49
CA SER A 632 -24.50 17.63 13.46
C SER A 632 -25.69 18.57 13.72
N GLU A 633 -26.42 18.93 12.66
CA GLU A 633 -27.60 19.80 12.78
C GLU A 633 -28.73 19.17 13.63
N ASP A 634 -28.69 17.85 13.81
CA ASP A 634 -29.75 17.06 14.48
C ASP A 634 -29.29 16.30 15.76
N ASP A 635 -28.00 16.25 16.10
CA ASP A 635 -27.48 15.39 17.19
C ASP A 635 -26.42 16.07 18.07
N GLU A 636 -26.87 16.89 19.02
CA GLU A 636 -26.02 17.50 20.06
C GLU A 636 -25.23 16.45 20.88
N SER A 637 -25.66 15.17 20.88
CA SER A 637 -25.06 14.12 21.71
C SER A 637 -23.62 13.76 21.34
N ILE A 638 -23.20 13.94 20.08
CA ILE A 638 -21.82 13.63 19.64
C ILE A 638 -20.85 14.62 20.27
N ARG A 639 -21.15 15.92 20.20
CA ARG A 639 -20.32 16.95 20.84
C ARG A 639 -20.22 16.71 22.34
N GLU A 640 -21.34 16.39 23.00
CA GLU A 640 -21.38 16.07 24.43
C GLU A 640 -20.49 14.88 24.78
N ARG A 641 -20.54 13.78 24.01
CA ARG A 641 -19.67 12.62 24.22
C ARG A 641 -18.19 12.97 24.08
N LEU A 642 -17.83 13.71 23.03
CA LEU A 642 -16.46 14.13 22.78
C LEU A 642 -15.95 15.10 23.86
N LEU A 643 -16.79 16.04 24.29
CA LEU A 643 -16.47 16.97 25.36
C LEU A 643 -16.33 16.25 26.70
N LYS A 644 -17.20 15.27 26.97
CA LYS A 644 -17.10 14.39 28.14
C LYS A 644 -15.78 13.63 28.16
N LYS A 645 -15.36 13.06 27.03
CA LYS A 645 -14.07 12.36 26.92
C LYS A 645 -12.89 13.31 27.19
N LEU A 646 -12.93 14.52 26.63
CA LEU A 646 -11.93 15.56 26.87
C LEU A 646 -11.85 15.96 28.35
N LEU A 647 -12.99 16.24 29.00
CA LEU A 647 -13.04 16.61 30.41
C LEU A 647 -12.58 15.47 31.33
N ASN A 648 -12.91 14.22 30.98
CA ASN A 648 -12.44 13.07 31.75
C ASN A 648 -10.91 13.01 31.79
N ILE A 649 -10.25 13.21 30.65
CA ILE A 649 -8.79 13.15 30.54
C ILE A 649 -8.14 14.38 31.18
N CYS A 650 -8.63 15.59 30.85
CA CYS A 650 -7.97 16.84 31.26
C CYS A 650 -8.28 17.28 32.70
N VAL A 651 -9.38 16.82 33.31
CA VAL A 651 -9.86 17.34 34.60
C VAL A 651 -10.07 16.23 35.63
N ILE A 652 -10.60 15.07 35.22
CA ILE A 652 -11.03 14.03 36.18
C ILE A 652 -9.91 13.04 36.50
N GLU A 653 -9.19 12.55 35.49
CA GLU A 653 -8.12 11.56 35.65
C GLU A 653 -7.05 12.01 36.66
N ASP A 654 -6.71 11.18 37.65
CA ASP A 654 -5.64 11.46 38.61
C ASP A 654 -4.27 11.02 38.08
N LYS A 655 -3.76 11.76 37.09
CA LYS A 655 -2.39 11.60 36.58
C LYS A 655 -1.59 12.88 36.83
N THR A 656 -0.26 12.75 36.93
CA THR A 656 0.65 13.88 37.16
C THR A 656 0.50 14.96 36.07
N GLU A 657 0.25 14.55 34.83
CA GLU A 657 0.08 15.40 33.66
C GLU A 657 -1.27 16.13 33.61
N THR A 658 -2.29 15.63 34.32
CA THR A 658 -3.65 16.21 34.30
C THR A 658 -3.65 17.69 34.67
N ARG A 659 -2.79 18.11 35.61
CA ARG A 659 -2.69 19.53 36.01
C ARG A 659 -2.23 20.43 34.87
N GLU A 660 -1.41 19.93 33.96
CA GLU A 660 -0.93 20.70 32.80
C GLU A 660 -1.99 20.74 31.70
N TYR A 661 -2.68 19.61 31.46
CA TYR A 661 -3.84 19.58 30.56
C TYR A 661 -4.97 20.49 31.04
N GLU A 662 -5.28 20.50 32.34
CA GLU A 662 -6.29 21.38 32.94
C GLU A 662 -5.91 22.85 32.75
N LYS A 663 -4.64 23.22 32.97
CA LYS A 663 -4.15 24.60 32.78
C LYS A 663 -4.26 25.05 31.32
N GLU A 664 -3.85 24.21 30.37
CA GLU A 664 -3.98 24.53 28.95
C GLU A 664 -5.45 24.64 28.57
N LEU A 665 -6.30 23.72 29.05
CA LEU A 665 -7.73 23.75 28.78
C LEU A 665 -8.40 25.01 29.35
N LEU A 666 -8.04 25.44 30.56
CA LEU A 666 -8.50 26.70 31.15
C LEU A 666 -8.09 27.89 30.29
N SER A 667 -6.89 27.90 29.70
CA SER A 667 -6.45 28.99 28.82
C SER A 667 -7.33 29.19 27.57
N LEU A 668 -8.22 28.24 27.27
CA LEU A 668 -9.14 28.29 26.14
C LEU A 668 -10.48 28.94 26.54
N PHE A 669 -11.06 29.69 25.62
CA PHE A 669 -12.40 30.25 25.79
C PHE A 669 -13.45 29.18 25.55
N PHE A 670 -14.33 28.97 26.53
CA PHE A 670 -15.52 28.11 26.42
C PHE A 670 -16.70 28.89 25.85
N ASP A 671 -17.59 28.21 25.12
CA ASP A 671 -18.88 28.80 24.74
C ASP A 671 -19.96 28.51 25.80
N ASN A 672 -21.05 29.28 25.76
CA ASN A 672 -22.17 29.15 26.70
C ASN A 672 -22.77 27.72 26.71
N TYR A 673 -22.66 26.99 25.60
CA TYR A 673 -23.10 25.59 25.54
C TYR A 673 -22.17 24.68 26.35
N GLU A 674 -20.85 24.80 26.17
CA GLU A 674 -19.86 24.02 26.90
C GLU A 674 -19.92 24.27 28.41
N GLU A 675 -20.07 25.54 28.83
CA GLU A 675 -20.23 25.91 30.24
C GLU A 675 -21.46 25.24 30.87
N LYS A 676 -22.62 25.31 30.20
CA LYS A 676 -23.84 24.62 30.63
C LYS A 676 -23.67 23.10 30.65
N PHE A 677 -22.93 22.55 29.69
CA PHE A 677 -22.65 21.12 29.66
C PHE A 677 -21.79 20.69 30.85
N ILE A 678 -20.73 21.43 31.18
CA ILE A 678 -19.86 21.13 32.34
C ILE A 678 -20.68 21.06 33.62
N LEU A 679 -21.59 22.03 33.85
CA LEU A 679 -22.49 22.01 35.01
C LEU A 679 -23.42 20.79 35.02
N ARG A 680 -24.11 20.51 33.91
CA ARG A 680 -24.96 19.31 33.79
C ARG A 680 -24.17 18.01 33.97
N TYR A 681 -22.93 17.98 33.50
CA TYR A 681 -22.05 16.82 33.64
C TYR A 681 -21.59 16.65 35.09
N TRP A 682 -21.27 17.73 35.80
CA TRP A 682 -21.03 17.69 37.24
C TRP A 682 -22.27 17.20 38.01
N GLU A 683 -23.46 17.72 37.70
CA GLU A 683 -24.72 17.35 38.36
C GLU A 683 -25.01 15.84 38.25
N SER A 684 -24.69 15.24 37.10
CA SER A 684 -24.89 13.81 36.85
C SER A 684 -23.76 12.93 37.40
N SER A 685 -22.50 13.32 37.23
CA SER A 685 -21.32 12.53 37.64
C SER A 685 -20.98 12.67 39.13
N LYS A 686 -21.33 13.80 39.74
CA LYS A 686 -20.97 14.20 41.11
C LYS A 686 -19.46 14.34 41.34
N GLU A 687 -18.68 14.51 40.27
CA GLU A 687 -17.23 14.66 40.36
C GLU A 687 -16.85 16.07 40.83
N SER A 688 -16.23 16.18 42.01
CA SER A 688 -15.89 17.47 42.62
C SER A 688 -14.95 18.31 41.76
N LYS A 689 -14.03 17.66 41.02
CA LYS A 689 -13.06 18.35 40.16
C LYS A 689 -13.73 19.12 39.03
N LEU A 690 -14.89 18.65 38.53
CA LEU A 690 -15.63 19.35 37.48
C LEU A 690 -16.25 20.65 37.99
N LEU A 691 -16.82 20.65 39.19
CA LEU A 691 -17.34 21.88 39.80
C LEU A 691 -16.20 22.85 40.11
N TRP A 692 -15.09 22.34 40.62
CA TRP A 692 -13.90 23.15 40.86
C TRP A 692 -13.38 23.80 39.57
N PHE A 693 -13.28 23.02 38.50
CA PHE A 693 -12.90 23.49 37.18
C PHE A 693 -13.85 24.56 36.64
N TYR A 694 -15.17 24.37 36.81
CA TYR A 694 -16.18 25.35 36.41
C TYR A 694 -16.04 26.69 37.16
N ILE A 695 -15.78 26.66 38.48
CA ILE A 695 -15.53 27.87 39.28
C ILE A 695 -14.33 28.65 38.73
N ARG A 696 -13.27 27.94 38.31
CA ARG A 696 -12.08 28.54 37.71
C ARG A 696 -12.35 29.16 36.33
N ILE A 697 -13.20 28.53 35.51
CA ILE A 697 -13.67 29.12 34.25
C ILE A 697 -14.37 30.46 34.51
N LEU A 698 -15.32 30.49 35.44
CA LEU A 698 -16.06 31.73 35.78
C LEU A 698 -15.14 32.84 36.27
N ALA A 699 -14.16 32.52 37.12
CA ALA A 699 -13.18 33.50 37.59
C ALA A 699 -12.29 34.03 36.45
N GLN A 700 -11.98 33.21 35.45
CA GLN A 700 -11.14 33.59 34.33
C GLN A 700 -11.83 34.55 33.35
N ILE A 701 -13.15 34.42 33.17
CA ILE A 701 -13.96 35.36 32.39
C ILE A 701 -14.38 36.61 33.21
N GLU A 702 -13.77 36.81 34.38
CA GLU A 702 -14.05 37.91 35.31
C GLU A 702 -15.50 37.94 35.81
N ASN A 703 -16.18 36.79 35.86
CA ASN A 703 -17.49 36.67 36.51
C ASN A 703 -17.30 36.21 37.97
N TYR A 704 -16.77 37.11 38.81
CA TYR A 704 -16.45 36.77 40.19
C TYR A 704 -17.70 36.57 41.05
N ARG A 705 -18.82 37.23 40.72
CA ARG A 705 -20.13 37.01 41.37
C ARG A 705 -20.57 35.56 41.30
N ASP A 706 -20.71 35.00 40.09
CA ASP A 706 -21.13 33.61 39.93
C ASP A 706 -20.06 32.64 40.44
N SER A 707 -18.78 32.95 40.22
CA SER A 707 -17.67 32.13 40.74
C SER A 707 -17.75 31.97 42.27
N PHE A 708 -18.08 33.05 42.99
CA PHE A 708 -18.27 33.02 44.45
C PHE A 708 -19.49 32.19 44.85
N ILE A 709 -20.61 32.34 44.15
CA ILE A 709 -21.84 31.56 44.42
C ILE A 709 -21.54 30.06 44.28
N TYR A 710 -20.92 29.64 43.17
CA TYR A 710 -20.57 28.24 42.97
C TYR A 710 -19.45 27.77 43.91
N TYR A 711 -18.54 28.64 44.37
CA TYR A 711 -17.58 28.32 45.44
C TYR A 711 -18.27 27.96 46.76
N GLN A 712 -19.33 28.67 47.15
CA GLN A 712 -20.12 28.29 48.33
C GLN A 712 -20.83 26.95 48.15
N VAL A 713 -21.35 26.69 46.94
CA VAL A 713 -21.91 25.37 46.58
C VAL A 713 -20.84 24.28 46.68
N TYR A 714 -19.64 24.52 46.16
CA TYR A 714 -18.50 23.59 46.22
C TYR A 714 -18.07 23.29 47.66
N LYS A 715 -17.94 24.33 48.50
CA LYS A 715 -17.60 24.18 49.92
C LYS A 715 -18.63 23.33 50.67
N TRP A 716 -19.93 23.56 50.41
CA TRP A 716 -20.99 22.71 50.96
C TRP A 716 -20.91 21.28 50.41
N PHE A 717 -20.77 21.12 49.10
CA PHE A 717 -20.70 19.82 48.44
C PHE A 717 -19.52 18.98 48.96
N LYS A 718 -18.32 19.55 49.02
CA LYS A 718 -17.12 18.84 49.51
C LYS A 718 -17.26 18.45 50.99
N ARG A 719 -17.65 19.38 51.85
CA ARG A 719 -17.74 19.13 53.31
C ARG A 719 -18.91 18.26 53.74
N ILE A 720 -20.09 18.48 53.16
CA ILE A 720 -21.34 17.85 53.63
C ILE A 720 -21.68 16.62 52.79
N TYR A 721 -21.52 16.69 51.46
CA TYR A 721 -21.86 15.59 50.57
C TYR A 721 -20.73 14.56 50.47
N LEU A 722 -19.49 15.01 50.19
CA LEU A 722 -18.34 14.11 50.06
C LEU A 722 -17.61 13.82 51.38
N LYS A 723 -17.88 14.60 52.45
CA LYS A 723 -17.19 14.53 53.74
C LYS A 723 -15.66 14.70 53.61
N ASP A 724 -15.26 15.59 52.72
CA ASP A 724 -13.86 15.90 52.43
C ASP A 724 -13.53 17.35 52.80
N GLU A 725 -12.26 17.61 53.11
CA GLU A 725 -11.78 18.94 53.52
C GLU A 725 -11.25 19.74 52.33
N LEU A 726 -11.28 21.08 52.47
CA LEU A 726 -10.69 21.97 51.47
C LEU A 726 -9.17 21.96 51.61
N ILE A 727 -8.46 21.90 50.48
CA ILE A 727 -7.00 21.97 50.43
C ILE A 727 -6.56 23.45 50.48
N ALA A 728 -5.32 23.72 50.90
CA ALA A 728 -4.76 25.07 51.03
C ALA A 728 -4.95 25.92 49.76
N ASP A 729 -4.70 25.35 48.57
CA ASP A 729 -4.88 26.05 47.29
C ASP A 729 -6.33 26.48 47.06
N GLU A 730 -7.31 25.64 47.42
CA GLU A 730 -8.74 25.92 47.25
C GLU A 730 -9.23 27.00 48.24
N LEU A 731 -8.65 27.04 49.44
CA LEU A 731 -8.91 28.09 50.43
C LEU A 731 -8.34 29.43 49.96
N GLN A 732 -7.10 29.44 49.50
CA GLN A 732 -6.44 30.65 49.00
C GLN A 732 -7.16 31.22 47.76
N PHE A 733 -7.57 30.36 46.83
CA PHE A 733 -8.34 30.77 45.66
C PHE A 733 -9.72 31.30 46.04
N GLY A 734 -10.40 30.66 46.99
CA GLY A 734 -11.67 31.15 47.55
C GLY A 734 -11.59 32.56 48.12
N MET A 735 -10.54 32.85 48.90
CA MET A 735 -10.27 34.20 49.43
C MET A 735 -10.05 35.23 48.31
N THR A 736 -9.43 34.83 47.21
CA THR A 736 -9.17 35.71 46.05
C THR A 736 -10.47 36.04 45.30
N ILE A 737 -11.35 35.05 45.13
CA ILE A 737 -12.68 35.28 44.53
C ILE A 737 -13.48 36.22 45.43
N GLU A 738 -13.51 35.97 46.74
CA GLU A 738 -14.23 36.78 47.73
C GLU A 738 -13.77 38.25 47.73
N SER A 739 -12.45 38.50 47.66
CA SER A 739 -11.94 39.87 47.60
C SER A 739 -12.33 40.60 46.32
N LYS A 740 -12.28 39.93 45.16
CA LYS A 740 -12.57 40.54 43.86
C LYS A 740 -14.07 40.76 43.65
N LYS A 741 -14.90 39.89 44.20
CA LYS A 741 -16.36 40.03 44.13
C LYS A 741 -16.85 41.34 44.76
N ASN A 742 -16.19 41.79 45.82
CA ASN A 742 -16.50 43.03 46.52
C ASN A 742 -16.13 44.29 45.72
N GLU A 743 -15.35 44.15 44.64
CA GLU A 743 -15.07 45.23 43.70
C GLU A 743 -16.18 45.40 42.65
N GLU A 744 -17.02 44.37 42.43
CA GLU A 744 -18.04 44.32 41.38
C GLU A 744 -19.49 44.57 41.87
N ASP A 745 -19.85 44.10 43.07
CA ASP A 745 -21.23 44.19 43.59
C ASP A 745 -21.36 45.22 44.73
N SER A 746 -22.30 46.17 44.62
CA SER A 746 -22.65 47.12 45.69
C SER A 746 -23.70 46.59 46.67
N ASP A 747 -24.39 45.49 46.32
CA ASP A 747 -25.61 45.04 46.98
C ASP A 747 -25.44 43.63 47.59
N GLU A 748 -24.83 43.56 48.78
CA GLU A 748 -24.55 42.31 49.52
C GLU A 748 -25.80 41.46 49.82
N GLU A 749 -26.96 42.11 50.03
CA GLU A 749 -28.22 41.44 50.39
C GLU A 749 -28.75 40.57 49.23
N GLU A 750 -28.60 41.03 47.98
CA GLU A 750 -29.03 40.29 46.78
C GLU A 750 -28.17 39.04 46.56
N LEU A 751 -26.84 39.17 46.75
CA LEU A 751 -25.93 38.04 46.66
C LEU A 751 -26.24 36.95 47.69
N GLU A 752 -26.51 37.33 48.94
CA GLU A 752 -26.84 36.35 49.98
C GLU A 752 -28.08 35.54 49.61
N ASP A 753 -29.07 36.17 49.02
CA ASP A 753 -30.30 35.52 48.57
C ASP A 753 -30.01 34.57 47.39
N ASP A 754 -29.20 34.97 46.42
CA ASP A 754 -28.75 34.11 45.30
C ASP A 754 -27.98 32.88 45.79
N ILE A 755 -27.08 33.05 46.77
CA ILE A 755 -26.32 31.95 47.39
C ILE A 755 -27.28 30.98 48.08
N LYS A 756 -28.23 31.49 48.88
CA LYS A 756 -29.24 30.67 49.57
C LYS A 756 -30.09 29.90 48.56
N GLU A 757 -30.53 30.55 47.49
CA GLU A 757 -31.33 29.92 46.43
C GLU A 757 -30.56 28.78 45.77
N LYS A 758 -29.32 29.03 45.32
CA LYS A 758 -28.48 28.02 44.66
C LYS A 758 -28.11 26.87 45.58
N LEU A 759 -27.76 27.14 46.85
CA LEU A 759 -27.51 26.09 47.84
C LEU A 759 -28.75 25.23 48.08
N ASN A 760 -29.93 25.84 48.19
CA ASN A 760 -31.18 25.11 48.38
C ASN A 760 -31.52 24.23 47.17
N HIS A 761 -31.28 24.74 45.96
CA HIS A 761 -31.43 23.97 44.73
C HIS A 761 -30.55 22.70 44.75
N TYR A 762 -29.25 22.84 44.98
CA TYR A 762 -28.32 21.70 44.96
C TYR A 762 -28.47 20.77 46.17
N LYS A 763 -28.82 21.28 47.35
CA LYS A 763 -29.23 20.44 48.49
C LYS A 763 -30.39 19.53 48.08
N LYS A 764 -31.45 20.11 47.53
CA LYS A 764 -32.62 19.35 47.07
C LYS A 764 -32.23 18.32 46.01
N LEU A 765 -31.38 18.69 45.06
CA LEU A 765 -30.91 17.82 43.97
C LEU A 765 -30.14 16.60 44.50
N PHE A 766 -29.20 16.80 45.43
CA PHE A 766 -28.27 15.74 45.86
C PHE A 766 -28.70 14.96 47.10
N THR A 767 -29.51 15.54 48.01
CA THR A 767 -29.97 14.87 49.23
C THR A 767 -31.43 14.41 49.16
N GLY A 768 -32.18 14.80 48.12
CA GLY A 768 -33.58 14.39 47.92
C GLY A 768 -34.57 14.94 48.96
N THR A 769 -34.10 15.74 49.92
CA THR A 769 -34.92 16.27 51.01
C THR A 769 -35.49 17.64 50.67
N GLN A 770 -36.82 17.75 50.67
CA GLN A 770 -37.56 18.99 50.58
C GLN A 770 -37.44 19.72 51.94
N SER A 771 -36.92 20.96 51.94
CA SER A 771 -36.87 21.93 53.05
C SER A 771 -36.42 21.40 54.43
N TYR A 772 -35.15 21.64 54.78
CA TYR A 772 -34.62 21.49 56.14
C TYR A 772 -34.72 22.80 56.94
N SER A 773 -35.89 23.45 56.93
CA SER A 773 -36.12 24.64 57.77
C SER A 773 -36.42 24.31 59.24
N ASP A 774 -36.61 23.04 59.61
CA ASP A 774 -37.13 22.68 60.95
C ASP A 774 -36.18 21.86 61.85
N GLN A 775 -34.94 21.53 61.44
CA GLN A 775 -34.05 20.72 62.28
C GLN A 775 -32.59 21.18 62.21
N MET A 776 -32.27 22.25 62.93
CA MET A 776 -31.09 22.41 63.80
C MET A 776 -30.96 23.90 64.16
N GLY A 777 -31.46 24.25 65.34
CA GLY A 777 -31.08 25.49 65.99
C GLY A 777 -29.60 25.44 66.35
N ILE A 778 -28.79 26.25 65.67
CA ILE A 778 -27.47 26.66 66.14
C ILE A 778 -27.42 28.18 66.03
N ASN A 779 -27.57 28.81 67.19
CA ASN A 779 -27.33 30.23 67.42
C ASN A 779 -25.90 30.61 67.02
N PHE A 780 -25.77 31.70 66.27
CA PHE A 780 -24.69 32.67 66.48
C PHE A 780 -25.34 33.98 66.95
N ASP A 781 -25.47 34.14 68.26
CA ASP A 781 -25.84 35.40 68.91
C ASP A 781 -24.64 36.33 69.00
N SER A 782 -24.78 37.55 68.48
CA SER A 782 -24.49 38.85 69.12
C SER A 782 -24.71 39.95 68.06
N SER A 783 -25.40 41.08 68.24
CA SER A 783 -26.03 41.73 69.40
C SER A 783 -27.01 42.81 68.91
N THR A 784 -28.24 42.76 69.42
CA THR A 784 -29.19 43.84 69.79
C THR A 784 -29.20 45.24 69.13
N ASN A 785 -30.45 45.67 68.86
CA ASN A 785 -31.01 47.03 68.79
C ASN A 785 -30.98 47.77 67.44
N LYS A 786 -32.07 47.61 66.66
CA LYS A 786 -32.82 48.73 66.04
C LYS A 786 -34.16 48.26 65.46
N SER A 787 -35.14 48.14 66.35
CA SER A 787 -36.56 48.01 66.03
C SER A 787 -37.14 49.31 65.44
N LYS A 788 -38.16 49.18 64.60
CA LYS A 788 -39.21 50.18 64.28
C LYS A 788 -38.87 51.40 63.40
N SER A 789 -37.60 51.74 63.14
CA SER A 789 -37.26 52.91 62.30
C SER A 789 -37.38 52.66 60.78
N GLN A 790 -37.14 51.44 60.30
CA GLN A 790 -37.12 51.14 58.86
C GLN A 790 -38.52 50.99 58.24
N GLU A 791 -39.53 50.63 59.02
CA GLU A 791 -40.90 50.44 58.52
C GLU A 791 -41.64 51.77 58.31
N GLU A 792 -41.39 52.78 59.17
CA GLU A 792 -41.88 54.14 58.96
C GLU A 792 -41.18 54.84 57.78
N MET A 793 -39.89 54.54 57.55
CA MET A 793 -39.15 55.07 56.41
C MET A 793 -39.65 54.47 55.08
N LYS A 794 -40.02 53.18 55.05
CA LYS A 794 -40.66 52.54 53.89
C LYS A 794 -42.08 53.08 53.62
N LYS A 795 -42.84 53.48 54.64
CA LYS A 795 -44.14 54.15 54.48
C LYS A 795 -44.01 55.58 53.93
N ARG A 796 -43.03 56.36 54.40
CA ARG A 796 -42.77 57.72 53.88
C ARG A 796 -42.31 57.71 52.42
N LYS A 797 -41.41 56.79 52.05
CA LYS A 797 -40.96 56.63 50.65
C LYS A 797 -42.08 56.20 49.69
N ARG A 798 -43.08 55.44 50.15
CA ARG A 798 -44.27 55.09 49.34
C ARG A 798 -45.20 56.29 49.11
N GLN A 799 -45.41 57.13 50.12
CA GLN A 799 -46.23 58.34 50.00
C GLN A 799 -45.57 59.44 49.15
N GLU A 800 -44.23 59.57 49.18
CA GLU A 800 -43.50 60.48 48.29
C GLU A 800 -43.53 60.01 46.83
N LYS A 801 -43.50 58.69 46.60
CA LYS A 801 -43.59 58.11 45.25
C LYS A 801 -44.99 58.30 44.65
N GLU A 802 -46.05 58.21 45.45
CA GLU A 802 -47.43 58.48 44.99
C GLU A 802 -47.65 59.97 44.68
N LYS A 803 -47.11 60.89 45.49
CA LYS A 803 -47.15 62.34 45.18
C LYS A 803 -46.38 62.71 43.91
N TYR A 804 -45.28 62.02 43.62
CA TYR A 804 -44.51 62.22 42.39
C TYR A 804 -45.31 61.82 41.13
N TYR A 805 -46.08 60.73 41.20
CA TYR A 805 -46.92 60.29 40.07
C TYR A 805 -48.20 61.15 39.88
N GLU A 806 -48.73 61.76 40.94
CA GLU A 806 -49.84 62.73 40.83
C GLU A 806 -49.40 64.08 40.23
N GLN A 807 -48.16 64.52 40.46
CA GLN A 807 -47.61 65.75 39.87
C GLN A 807 -47.26 65.63 38.38
N GLN A 808 -47.07 64.40 37.87
CA GLN A 808 -46.68 64.13 36.48
C GLN A 808 -47.87 63.98 35.51
N GLY A 809 -49.12 64.12 35.97
CA GLY A 809 -50.29 64.24 35.08
C GLY A 809 -50.58 63.03 34.18
N VAL A 810 -50.03 61.84 34.46
CA VAL A 810 -50.25 60.65 33.64
C VAL A 810 -51.50 59.90 34.13
N LYS A 811 -52.63 60.12 33.44
CA LYS A 811 -53.84 59.31 33.62
C LYS A 811 -53.61 57.88 33.10
N ARG A 812 -53.80 56.88 33.97
CA ARG A 812 -53.96 55.47 33.59
C ARG A 812 -55.44 55.18 33.36
N ASP A 813 -55.83 54.99 32.11
CA ASP A 813 -57.12 54.36 31.81
C ASP A 813 -56.99 52.84 31.91
N ARG A 814 -57.83 52.28 32.78
CA ARG A 814 -58.11 50.86 32.97
C ARG A 814 -59.11 50.42 31.91
N VAL A 815 -58.94 49.23 31.31
CA VAL A 815 -60.08 48.32 31.09
C VAL A 815 -59.65 46.85 31.23
N THR A 816 -60.52 46.16 31.96
CA THR A 816 -60.60 44.81 32.54
C THR A 816 -60.84 43.65 31.55
N PRO A 817 -60.74 42.38 32.04
CA PRO A 817 -60.76 41.14 31.26
C PRO A 817 -62.14 40.47 31.24
N LEU A 818 -62.39 39.56 30.28
CA LEU A 818 -63.48 38.58 30.38
C LEU A 818 -63.14 37.21 29.74
N LEU A 819 -63.62 36.19 30.44
CA LEU A 819 -63.55 34.74 30.25
C LEU A 819 -64.36 34.23 29.04
N ARG A 820 -63.99 33.08 28.45
CA ARG A 820 -64.71 31.78 28.58
C ARG A 820 -64.27 30.70 27.58
N ASN A 821 -64.29 29.47 28.12
CA ASN A 821 -64.20 28.13 27.54
C ASN A 821 -64.99 27.88 26.23
N ARG A 822 -64.45 27.03 25.35
CA ARG A 822 -64.92 25.65 25.02
C ARG A 822 -64.30 25.16 23.70
N SER A 823 -63.73 23.96 23.71
CA SER A 823 -63.50 23.05 22.56
C SER A 823 -64.81 22.29 22.21
N PRO A 824 -64.88 21.28 21.30
CA PRO A 824 -63.96 20.77 20.26
C PRO A 824 -64.65 20.57 18.86
N LEU A 825 -63.91 20.13 17.83
CA LEU A 825 -64.29 19.02 16.89
C LEU A 825 -63.42 18.95 15.62
N SER A 826 -62.84 17.76 15.43
CA SER A 826 -62.72 16.93 14.20
C SER A 826 -62.56 17.58 12.82
N ALA A 827 -61.55 17.15 12.07
CA ALA A 827 -61.67 16.09 11.04
C ALA A 827 -60.69 16.30 9.85
N SER A 828 -59.91 15.26 9.62
CA SER A 828 -59.63 14.63 8.31
C SER A 828 -58.98 15.40 7.16
N ASN A 829 -57.91 14.75 6.68
CA ASN A 829 -57.66 14.35 5.30
C ASN A 829 -56.82 15.24 4.37
N SER A 830 -55.61 14.71 4.15
CA SER A 830 -55.11 14.18 2.88
C SER A 830 -54.64 15.13 1.78
N ASN A 831 -53.39 14.85 1.39
CA ASN A 831 -52.89 14.68 0.03
C ASN A 831 -52.59 15.89 -0.86
N ASN A 832 -51.39 15.77 -1.43
CA ASN A 832 -50.87 16.25 -2.70
C ASN A 832 -50.43 17.72 -2.77
N MET A 833 -49.13 17.94 -2.62
CA MET A 833 -48.25 18.15 -3.78
C MET A 833 -46.84 17.66 -3.51
#